data_AF-A0A1V3XY94-F1
#
_entry.id   AF-A0A1V3XY94-F1
#
_cell.length_a   1.000
_cell.length_b   1.000
_cell.length_c   1.000
_cell.angle_alpha   90.00
_cell.angle_beta   90.00
_cell.angle_gamma   90.00
#
_symmetry.space_group_name_H-M   'P 1'
#
loop_
_entity.id
_entity.type
_entity.pdbx_description
1 polymer ?
#
loop_
_entity_poly.entity_id
_entity_poly.type
_entity_poly.pdbx_seq_one_letter_code
_entity_poly.pdbx_strand_id
1 'polypeptide(L)'
;MLEAFLNPTIARLVVTVDADGPSVAQLCRIVAGAERRHGTSDTYPASLPGDDTLLMGRMIAAAAATTGFALSLTGSLLRLPRLPDLVAVPPTLADHLPRLRRELERRLGPEGTDMFFGVVNATAAALTLSPTAAAAEAATRAMLAAEAWTGRLTWRRHEPGLGSRPVPDDAASAPRSVPTPADGPAERYANRIGAIGLGAAAVAGVLSRNPDTAGAAALAAVPKPLRTVREAFGCAMSRGLAARHDALVLRPGALRTLDRVDAIMIDPRAFYVDELMVSRILGVQDSQRTRAWEAVRAALDNGELSPGWHDLADIPGAGGGTGQALISPVRDPFAAAVLTEARRSHPRVSSLDDDGLRSLAQGFDQLYPVDGSVDDAVAAAVAELKAGGATVALLTTSQLKAAQRADVTIGVQRQRHPAPWGSDVVVTDLAGAWRVLHALPAARAATDNAVRLSASASAIGALMLIPGVPGRSSVSVNIGMAASLWFGFRSAAKVFRDPLPEPETVHDWHSLPVTEVRRLLPRPADEHRAEAASTWWQSLPPIRLAHKASVGSWRLVRDFADEMRSDLSDPITPLLATGALASALLGSPLDAVLVAGVLLVNAGLSAEQQLHAERILNRLLAVQDPSARRRVGPLDEQRDEKVAAKRLRPGDIIEIHADEVVPADARLLQASDVEVDESMLTGESLPVAKQTEPTPGAPLAERDCMLYAGTTVVAGTAVAVVTAVGSRSEVRRALAMAPRKSAEIGLQRQLRRITRRALPFSVAGGRWSGCSVWRGHAVARGGGKRGHADRRRHSRGTDTRGDAGSAGRRAPAHRRVGADP
;
A
#
# COMPACT_ATOMS: atom_id res chain seq x y z
N MET A 1 9.50 -26.54 -37.31
CA MET A 1 9.07 -26.33 -35.91
C MET A 1 10.29 -26.65 -35.09
N LEU A 2 10.89 -25.67 -34.42
CA LEU A 2 12.15 -25.89 -33.71
C LEU A 2 11.86 -26.54 -32.35
N GLU A 3 10.91 -25.97 -31.61
CA GLU A 3 10.53 -26.43 -30.27
C GLU A 3 9.05 -26.09 -29.99
N ALA A 4 8.37 -26.91 -29.20
CA ALA A 4 7.05 -26.61 -28.66
C ALA A 4 6.98 -27.12 -27.21
N PHE A 5 6.50 -26.27 -26.29
CA PHE A 5 6.32 -26.66 -24.90
C PHE A 5 5.00 -26.11 -24.34
N LEU A 6 4.41 -26.87 -23.43
CA LEU A 6 3.19 -26.48 -22.73
C LEU A 6 3.56 -25.80 -21.41
N ASN A 7 3.00 -24.62 -21.16
CA ASN A 7 3.04 -23.96 -19.86
C ASN A 7 1.71 -24.23 -19.13
N PRO A 8 1.65 -25.21 -18.22
CA PRO A 8 0.41 -25.60 -17.56
C PRO A 8 -0.12 -24.50 -16.62
N THR A 9 0.78 -23.71 -16.03
CA THR A 9 0.46 -22.67 -15.05
C THR A 9 -0.41 -21.55 -15.61
N ILE A 10 -0.16 -21.16 -16.86
CA ILE A 10 -0.96 -20.17 -17.60
C ILE A 10 -1.88 -20.80 -18.66
N ALA A 11 -1.91 -22.14 -18.76
CA ALA A 11 -2.63 -22.90 -19.77
C ALA A 11 -2.32 -22.43 -21.22
N ARG A 12 -1.04 -22.31 -21.57
CA ARG A 12 -0.60 -21.86 -22.92
C ARG A 12 0.40 -22.82 -23.56
N LEU A 13 0.25 -23.02 -24.86
CA LEU A 13 1.23 -23.71 -25.71
C LEU A 13 2.14 -22.65 -26.35
N VAL A 14 3.45 -22.76 -26.13
CA VAL A 14 4.47 -21.93 -26.80
C VAL A 14 5.06 -22.75 -27.93
N VAL A 15 5.05 -22.20 -29.13
CA VAL A 15 5.60 -22.85 -30.33
C VAL A 15 6.61 -21.92 -30.98
N THR A 16 7.85 -22.38 -31.09
CA THR A 16 8.91 -21.68 -31.81
C THR A 16 8.97 -22.24 -33.23
N VAL A 17 8.69 -21.39 -34.21
CA VAL A 17 8.76 -21.72 -35.63
C VAL A 17 10.00 -21.08 -36.27
N ASP A 18 10.64 -21.83 -37.16
CA ASP A 18 11.71 -21.33 -38.01
C ASP A 18 11.13 -20.49 -39.16
N ALA A 19 11.98 -19.83 -39.95
CA ALA A 19 11.58 -19.01 -41.11
C ALA A 19 10.72 -19.80 -42.12
N ASP A 20 11.00 -21.10 -42.31
CA ASP A 20 10.24 -22.02 -43.18
C ASP A 20 9.15 -22.81 -42.42
N GLY A 21 8.82 -22.39 -41.20
CA GLY A 21 7.86 -23.06 -40.33
C GLY A 21 6.39 -22.90 -40.76
N PRO A 22 5.46 -23.66 -40.12
CA PRO A 22 4.03 -23.52 -40.39
C PRO A 22 3.54 -22.12 -40.02
N SER A 23 2.71 -21.55 -40.90
CA SER A 23 2.02 -20.28 -40.63
C SER A 23 1.17 -20.35 -39.35
N VAL A 24 0.92 -19.19 -38.72
CA VAL A 24 0.04 -19.07 -37.54
C VAL A 24 -1.33 -19.73 -37.79
N ALA A 25 -1.90 -19.58 -38.98
CA ALA A 25 -3.18 -20.20 -39.34
C ALA A 25 -3.10 -21.74 -39.42
N GLN A 26 -1.96 -22.31 -39.83
CA GLN A 26 -1.74 -23.76 -39.78
C GLN A 26 -1.59 -24.24 -38.34
N LEU A 27 -0.83 -23.53 -37.51
CA LEU A 27 -0.69 -23.85 -36.08
C LEU A 27 -2.05 -23.85 -35.37
N CYS A 28 -2.88 -22.82 -35.56
CA CYS A 28 -4.23 -22.77 -34.98
C CYS A 28 -5.09 -23.96 -35.41
N ARG A 29 -4.99 -24.40 -36.68
CA ARG A 29 -5.72 -25.59 -37.16
C ARG A 29 -5.24 -26.88 -36.51
N ILE A 30 -3.92 -27.02 -36.31
CA ILE A 30 -3.31 -28.18 -35.64
C ILE A 30 -3.79 -28.24 -34.18
N VAL A 31 -3.71 -27.13 -33.46
CA VAL A 31 -4.15 -27.02 -32.06
C VAL A 31 -5.65 -27.31 -31.93
N ALA A 32 -6.50 -26.66 -32.74
CA ALA A 32 -7.94 -26.91 -32.73
C ALA A 32 -8.29 -28.37 -33.09
N GLY A 33 -7.50 -29.01 -33.96
CA GLY A 33 -7.63 -30.43 -34.26
C GLY A 33 -7.22 -31.35 -33.11
N ALA A 34 -6.26 -30.95 -32.28
CA ALA A 34 -5.90 -31.67 -31.06
C ALA A 34 -6.97 -31.49 -29.96
N GLU A 35 -7.44 -30.27 -29.74
CA GLU A 35 -8.50 -29.94 -28.77
C GLU A 35 -9.79 -30.72 -29.03
N ARG A 36 -10.24 -30.78 -30.30
CA ARG A 36 -11.43 -31.57 -30.69
C ARG A 36 -11.30 -33.07 -30.41
N ARG A 37 -10.09 -33.63 -30.47
CA ARG A 37 -9.85 -35.06 -30.23
C ARG A 37 -9.87 -35.43 -28.75
N HIS A 38 -9.44 -34.52 -27.89
CA HIS A 38 -9.30 -34.78 -26.45
C HIS A 38 -10.44 -34.22 -25.59
N GLY A 39 -11.35 -33.44 -26.20
CA GLY A 39 -12.43 -32.76 -25.48
C GLY A 39 -11.89 -31.56 -24.70
N THR A 40 -12.56 -30.43 -24.80
CA THR A 40 -12.19 -29.22 -24.04
C THR A 40 -13.03 -29.12 -22.77
N SER A 41 -12.39 -28.84 -21.65
CA SER A 41 -13.11 -28.35 -20.45
C SER A 41 -13.63 -26.94 -20.73
N ASP A 42 -14.85 -26.61 -20.30
CA ASP A 42 -15.49 -25.28 -20.43
C ASP A 42 -14.81 -24.16 -19.61
N THR A 43 -13.56 -24.37 -19.20
CA THR A 43 -12.83 -23.42 -18.35
C THR A 43 -12.09 -22.42 -19.24
N TYR A 44 -12.58 -21.18 -19.29
CA TYR A 44 -11.87 -20.10 -19.99
C TYR A 44 -10.51 -19.84 -19.31
N PRO A 45 -9.39 -19.90 -20.05
CA PRO A 45 -8.08 -19.55 -19.49
C PRO A 45 -8.07 -18.08 -19.09
N ALA A 46 -7.30 -17.75 -18.05
CA ALA A 46 -7.12 -16.35 -17.66
C ALA A 46 -6.48 -15.57 -18.83
N SER A 47 -7.03 -14.39 -19.11
CA SER A 47 -6.47 -13.48 -20.10
C SER A 47 -5.13 -12.92 -19.61
N LEU A 48 -4.12 -12.96 -20.46
CA LEU A 48 -2.80 -12.40 -20.20
C LEU A 48 -2.66 -11.02 -20.85
N PRO A 49 -1.74 -10.17 -20.37
CA PRO A 49 -1.45 -8.88 -21.00
C PRO A 49 -0.99 -8.99 -22.47
N GLY A 50 -0.50 -10.17 -22.86
CA GLY A 50 -0.15 -10.50 -24.24
C GLY A 50 -1.33 -10.81 -25.17
N ASP A 51 -2.54 -11.00 -24.64
CA ASP A 51 -3.70 -11.37 -25.45
C ASP A 51 -4.30 -10.15 -26.18
N ASP A 52 -4.46 -10.25 -27.50
CA ASP A 52 -5.07 -9.18 -28.29
C ASP A 52 -6.57 -9.01 -27.98
N THR A 53 -7.26 -10.08 -27.59
CA THR A 53 -8.69 -10.06 -27.21
C THR A 53 -8.93 -9.18 -26.00
N LEU A 54 -8.03 -9.20 -25.00
CA LEU A 54 -8.09 -8.37 -23.80
C LEU A 54 -7.99 -6.88 -24.16
N LEU A 55 -6.98 -6.52 -24.96
CA LEU A 55 -6.76 -5.14 -25.36
C LEU A 55 -7.91 -4.64 -26.25
N MET A 56 -8.33 -5.42 -27.24
CA MET A 56 -9.44 -5.08 -28.12
C MET A 56 -10.74 -4.86 -27.33
N GLY A 57 -11.08 -5.77 -26.41
CA GLY A 57 -12.30 -5.63 -25.59
C GLY A 57 -12.31 -4.34 -24.77
N ARG A 58 -11.18 -3.99 -24.13
CA ARG A 58 -11.05 -2.76 -23.34
C ARG A 58 -11.06 -1.50 -24.21
N MET A 59 -10.44 -1.54 -25.39
CA MET A 59 -10.47 -0.44 -26.36
C MET A 59 -11.88 -0.21 -26.94
N ILE A 60 -12.62 -1.28 -27.27
CA ILE A 60 -14.01 -1.20 -27.74
C ILE A 60 -14.90 -0.58 -26.66
N ALA A 61 -14.79 -1.03 -25.41
CA ALA A 61 -15.54 -0.46 -24.30
C ALA A 61 -15.21 1.03 -24.08
N ALA A 62 -13.95 1.42 -24.20
CA ALA A 62 -13.53 2.82 -24.09
C ALA A 62 -14.04 3.69 -25.26
N ALA A 63 -14.01 3.16 -26.48
CA ALA A 63 -14.56 3.83 -27.65
C ALA A 63 -16.08 4.02 -27.51
N ALA A 64 -16.81 2.96 -27.16
CA ALA A 64 -18.25 3.01 -26.91
C ALA A 64 -18.60 4.05 -25.83
N ALA A 65 -17.87 4.09 -24.72
CA ALA A 65 -18.08 5.07 -23.65
C ALA A 65 -17.79 6.51 -24.09
N THR A 66 -16.72 6.73 -24.88
CA THR A 66 -16.37 8.05 -25.41
C THR A 66 -17.42 8.55 -26.41
N THR A 67 -17.89 7.67 -27.30
CA THR A 67 -19.00 7.97 -28.22
C THR A 67 -20.30 8.24 -27.45
N GLY A 68 -20.61 7.44 -26.43
CA GLY A 68 -21.76 7.66 -25.56
C GLY A 68 -21.71 9.01 -24.85
N PHE A 69 -20.52 9.45 -24.41
CA PHE A 69 -20.31 10.79 -23.85
C PHE A 69 -20.55 11.90 -24.87
N ALA A 70 -19.98 11.79 -26.07
CA ALA A 70 -20.20 12.77 -27.13
C ALA A 70 -21.70 12.88 -27.50
N LEU A 71 -22.39 11.74 -27.68
CA LEU A 71 -23.82 11.70 -27.96
C LEU A 71 -24.65 12.30 -26.83
N SER A 72 -24.34 11.96 -25.57
CA SER A 72 -25.04 12.50 -24.42
C SER A 72 -24.84 14.01 -24.27
N LEU A 73 -23.62 14.50 -24.50
CA LEU A 73 -23.31 15.93 -24.43
C LEU A 73 -24.04 16.69 -25.53
N THR A 74 -23.93 16.24 -26.77
CA THR A 74 -24.59 16.85 -27.93
C THR A 74 -26.11 16.81 -27.77
N GLY A 75 -26.70 15.67 -27.39
CA GLY A 75 -28.14 15.57 -27.20
C GLY A 75 -28.66 16.41 -26.03
N SER A 76 -27.87 16.57 -24.96
CA SER A 76 -28.19 17.49 -23.86
C SER A 76 -28.12 18.96 -24.30
N LEU A 77 -27.14 19.34 -25.13
CA LEU A 77 -27.01 20.70 -25.68
C LEU A 77 -28.14 21.03 -26.66
N LEU A 78 -28.53 20.05 -27.49
CA LEU A 78 -29.62 20.14 -28.46
C LEU A 78 -31.03 19.94 -27.85
N ARG A 79 -31.13 19.67 -26.54
CA ARG A 79 -32.39 19.46 -25.80
C ARG A 79 -33.30 18.39 -26.41
N LEU A 80 -32.70 17.29 -26.87
CA LEU A 80 -33.44 16.15 -27.43
C LEU A 80 -34.32 15.45 -26.36
N PRO A 81 -35.40 14.76 -26.77
CA PRO A 81 -36.21 13.96 -25.85
C PRO A 81 -35.36 12.83 -25.24
N ARG A 82 -35.42 12.69 -23.92
CA ARG A 82 -34.65 11.72 -23.12
C ARG A 82 -35.51 10.54 -22.70
N LEU A 83 -34.90 9.36 -22.56
CA LEU A 83 -35.57 8.21 -21.93
C LEU A 83 -35.59 8.33 -20.40
N PRO A 84 -36.56 7.66 -19.73
CA PRO A 84 -36.62 7.53 -18.28
C PRO A 84 -35.33 6.99 -17.66
N ASP A 85 -34.97 7.48 -16.46
CA ASP A 85 -33.79 7.03 -15.71
C ASP A 85 -33.86 5.53 -15.35
N LEU A 86 -35.08 4.94 -15.38
CA LEU A 86 -35.33 3.51 -15.16
C LEU A 86 -34.53 2.61 -16.12
N VAL A 87 -34.26 3.07 -17.34
CA VAL A 87 -33.52 2.29 -18.36
C VAL A 87 -32.09 2.00 -17.88
N ALA A 88 -31.49 2.90 -17.11
CA ALA A 88 -30.12 2.75 -16.61
C ALA A 88 -30.03 1.89 -15.34
N VAL A 89 -31.16 1.60 -14.67
CA VAL A 89 -31.18 0.94 -13.35
C VAL A 89 -30.67 -0.51 -13.40
N PRO A 90 -31.23 -1.42 -14.23
CA PRO A 90 -30.78 -2.81 -14.25
C PRO A 90 -29.29 -2.99 -14.56
N PRO A 91 -28.70 -2.37 -15.61
CA PRO A 91 -27.28 -2.58 -15.90
C PRO A 91 -26.38 -1.97 -14.84
N THR A 92 -26.74 -0.80 -14.30
CA THR A 92 -25.96 -0.15 -13.24
C THR A 92 -25.93 -1.00 -11.96
N LEU A 93 -27.07 -1.55 -11.55
CA LEU A 93 -27.16 -2.43 -10.39
C LEU A 93 -26.41 -3.74 -10.61
N ALA A 94 -26.56 -4.36 -11.77
CA ALA A 94 -25.89 -5.61 -12.08
C ALA A 94 -24.36 -5.47 -12.09
N ASP A 95 -23.83 -4.33 -12.55
CA ASP A 95 -22.39 -4.05 -12.58
C ASP A 95 -21.79 -3.77 -11.19
N HIS A 96 -22.54 -3.08 -10.33
CA HIS A 96 -22.03 -2.58 -9.05
C HIS A 96 -22.40 -3.46 -7.84
N LEU A 97 -23.37 -4.37 -7.98
CA LEU A 97 -23.70 -5.33 -6.93
C LEU A 97 -22.87 -6.60 -7.07
N PRO A 98 -21.97 -6.91 -6.11
CA PRO A 98 -21.03 -8.03 -6.22
C PRO A 98 -21.69 -9.39 -6.50
N ARG A 99 -22.91 -9.61 -6.01
CA ARG A 99 -23.63 -10.88 -6.20
C ARG A 99 -24.11 -11.08 -7.65
N LEU A 100 -24.68 -10.04 -8.25
CA LEU A 100 -25.21 -10.09 -9.62
C LEU A 100 -24.08 -10.18 -10.63
N ARG A 101 -23.03 -9.40 -10.41
CA ARG A 101 -21.86 -9.41 -11.28
C ARG A 101 -21.17 -10.77 -11.31
N ARG A 102 -20.98 -11.42 -10.15
CA ARG A 102 -20.38 -12.76 -10.06
C ARG A 102 -21.16 -13.83 -10.84
N GLU A 103 -22.46 -13.68 -11.02
CA GLU A 103 -23.26 -14.59 -11.86
C GLU A 103 -22.97 -14.37 -13.35
N LEU A 104 -22.79 -13.12 -13.78
CA LEU A 104 -22.40 -12.81 -15.16
C LEU A 104 -20.96 -13.20 -15.46
N GLU A 105 -20.03 -12.95 -14.53
CA GLU A 105 -18.62 -13.36 -14.66
C GLU A 105 -18.46 -14.87 -14.80
N ARG A 106 -19.35 -15.66 -14.18
CA ARG A 106 -19.39 -17.12 -14.34
C ARG A 106 -19.79 -17.57 -15.75
N ARG A 107 -20.56 -16.75 -16.48
CA ARG A 107 -21.07 -17.10 -17.83
C ARG A 107 -20.22 -16.50 -18.96
N LEU A 108 -19.81 -15.24 -18.80
CA LEU A 108 -19.12 -14.46 -19.84
C LEU A 108 -17.62 -14.32 -19.57
N GLY A 109 -17.13 -14.80 -18.43
CA GLY A 109 -15.80 -14.49 -17.92
C GLY A 109 -15.69 -13.05 -17.39
N PRO A 110 -14.60 -12.72 -16.67
CA PRO A 110 -14.39 -11.39 -16.09
C PRO A 110 -14.29 -10.30 -17.15
N GLU A 111 -13.45 -10.49 -18.17
CA GLU A 111 -13.21 -9.49 -19.22
C GLU A 111 -14.42 -9.33 -20.16
N GLY A 112 -15.11 -10.43 -20.49
CA GLY A 112 -16.35 -10.40 -21.26
C GLY A 112 -17.46 -9.65 -20.52
N THR A 113 -17.56 -9.86 -19.20
CA THR A 113 -18.49 -9.11 -18.34
C THR A 113 -18.16 -7.61 -18.31
N ASP A 114 -16.87 -7.26 -18.25
CA ASP A 114 -16.44 -5.85 -18.28
C ASP A 114 -16.72 -5.16 -19.61
N MET A 115 -16.47 -5.84 -20.73
CA MET A 115 -16.82 -5.33 -22.05
C MET A 115 -18.34 -5.15 -22.18
N PHE A 116 -19.13 -6.13 -21.76
CA PHE A 116 -20.59 -6.07 -21.77
C PHE A 116 -21.10 -4.85 -20.99
N PHE A 117 -20.68 -4.68 -19.74
CA PHE A 117 -21.12 -3.54 -18.95
C PHE A 117 -20.60 -2.21 -19.48
N GLY A 118 -19.40 -2.17 -20.06
CA GLY A 118 -18.88 -0.96 -20.70
C GLY A 118 -19.76 -0.49 -21.85
N VAL A 119 -20.20 -1.40 -22.72
CA VAL A 119 -21.10 -1.06 -23.83
C VAL A 119 -22.49 -0.70 -23.30
N VAL A 120 -23.08 -1.52 -22.43
CA VAL A 120 -24.46 -1.32 -21.95
C VAL A 120 -24.59 -0.04 -21.13
N ASN A 121 -23.64 0.26 -20.23
CA ASN A 121 -23.67 1.49 -19.44
C ASN A 121 -23.45 2.74 -20.33
N ALA A 122 -22.57 2.66 -21.33
CA ALA A 122 -22.37 3.75 -22.29
C ALA A 122 -23.66 4.04 -23.09
N THR A 123 -24.33 2.99 -23.58
CA THR A 123 -25.62 3.12 -24.27
C THR A 123 -26.70 3.69 -23.36
N ALA A 124 -26.81 3.19 -22.12
CA ALA A 124 -27.78 3.71 -21.15
C ALA A 124 -27.53 5.20 -20.84
N ALA A 125 -26.27 5.62 -20.69
CA ALA A 125 -25.93 7.01 -20.45
C ALA A 125 -26.24 7.92 -21.66
N ALA A 126 -26.04 7.43 -22.88
CA ALA A 126 -26.40 8.14 -24.10
C ALA A 126 -27.92 8.30 -24.25
N LEU A 127 -28.69 7.22 -24.01
CA LEU A 127 -30.16 7.22 -24.11
C LEU A 127 -30.84 8.09 -23.04
N THR A 128 -30.26 8.17 -21.85
CA THR A 128 -30.76 9.03 -20.75
C THR A 128 -30.31 10.48 -20.89
N LEU A 129 -29.46 10.80 -21.89
CA LEU A 129 -28.86 12.12 -22.10
C LEU A 129 -28.26 12.66 -20.78
N SER A 130 -27.42 11.85 -20.13
CA SER A 130 -26.74 12.18 -18.87
C SER A 130 -25.23 12.40 -19.07
N PRO A 131 -24.78 13.64 -19.37
CA PRO A 131 -23.37 13.91 -19.70
C PRO A 131 -22.42 13.55 -18.56
N THR A 132 -22.85 13.74 -17.31
CA THR A 132 -22.03 13.41 -16.13
C THR A 132 -21.85 11.90 -15.94
N ALA A 133 -22.88 11.10 -16.23
CA ALA A 133 -22.78 9.64 -16.20
C ALA A 133 -21.83 9.15 -17.30
N ALA A 134 -22.03 9.65 -18.52
CA ALA A 134 -21.25 9.24 -19.68
C ALA A 134 -19.77 9.67 -19.57
N ALA A 135 -19.49 10.86 -19.01
CA ALA A 135 -18.12 11.32 -18.75
C ALA A 135 -17.40 10.41 -17.76
N ALA A 136 -18.06 10.04 -16.65
CA ALA A 136 -17.46 9.17 -15.64
C ALA A 136 -17.23 7.75 -16.16
N GLU A 137 -18.15 7.22 -16.98
CA GLU A 137 -17.97 5.94 -17.67
C GLU A 137 -16.78 6.00 -18.65
N ALA A 138 -16.72 7.04 -19.50
CA ALA A 138 -15.62 7.24 -20.44
C ALA A 138 -14.26 7.33 -19.74
N ALA A 139 -14.18 8.08 -18.63
CA ALA A 139 -12.96 8.18 -17.83
C ALA A 139 -12.54 6.81 -17.25
N THR A 140 -13.48 6.05 -16.70
CA THR A 140 -13.21 4.71 -16.15
C THR A 140 -12.71 3.75 -17.23
N ARG A 141 -13.39 3.69 -18.38
CA ARG A 141 -13.00 2.80 -19.49
C ARG A 141 -11.69 3.21 -20.14
N ALA A 142 -11.42 4.51 -20.27
CA ALA A 142 -10.13 5.00 -20.73
C ALA A 142 -8.97 4.57 -19.80
N MET A 143 -9.16 4.60 -18.48
CA MET A 143 -8.16 4.11 -17.52
C MET A 143 -7.91 2.60 -17.66
N LEU A 144 -8.95 1.79 -17.81
CA LEU A 144 -8.83 0.34 -18.02
C LEU A 144 -8.14 -0.01 -19.35
N ALA A 145 -8.44 0.74 -20.41
CA ALA A 145 -7.77 0.61 -21.70
C ALA A 145 -6.30 1.01 -21.62
N ALA A 146 -5.97 2.10 -20.91
CA ALA A 146 -4.59 2.51 -20.67
C ALA A 146 -3.79 1.49 -19.83
N GLU A 147 -4.43 0.85 -18.84
CA GLU A 147 -3.85 -0.27 -18.09
C GLU A 147 -3.52 -1.45 -19.03
N ALA A 148 -4.47 -1.84 -19.88
CA ALA A 148 -4.28 -2.94 -20.83
C ALA A 148 -3.16 -2.65 -21.84
N TRP A 149 -3.13 -1.42 -22.37
CA TRP A 149 -2.09 -0.95 -23.25
C TRP A 149 -0.71 -1.00 -22.58
N THR A 150 -0.62 -0.50 -21.34
CA THR A 150 0.62 -0.57 -20.55
C THR A 150 1.05 -2.01 -20.32
N GLY A 151 0.11 -2.89 -19.97
CA GLY A 151 0.36 -4.33 -19.82
C GLY A 151 0.91 -4.96 -21.09
N ARG A 152 0.35 -4.64 -22.26
CA ARG A 152 0.81 -5.12 -23.57
C ARG A 152 2.23 -4.65 -23.89
N LEU A 153 2.56 -3.39 -23.59
CA LEU A 153 3.90 -2.86 -23.78
C LEU A 153 4.93 -3.55 -22.87
N THR A 154 4.60 -3.73 -21.58
CA THR A 154 5.48 -4.44 -20.64
C THR A 154 5.65 -5.91 -21.01
N TRP A 155 4.57 -6.57 -21.45
CA TRP A 155 4.61 -7.94 -21.97
C TRP A 155 5.60 -8.05 -23.13
N ARG A 156 5.49 -7.20 -24.15
CA ARG A 156 6.40 -7.21 -25.31
C ARG A 156 7.88 -7.01 -24.93
N ARG A 157 8.16 -6.26 -23.86
CA ARG A 157 9.54 -6.12 -23.35
C ARG A 157 10.06 -7.42 -22.71
N HIS A 158 9.20 -8.14 -22.00
CA HIS A 158 9.59 -9.35 -21.27
C HIS A 158 9.49 -10.63 -22.12
N GLU A 159 8.64 -10.64 -23.14
CA GLU A 159 8.33 -11.78 -24.01
C GLU A 159 9.56 -12.55 -24.51
N PRO A 160 10.66 -11.91 -24.97
CA PRO A 160 11.86 -12.63 -25.39
C PRO A 160 12.51 -13.46 -24.27
N GLY A 161 12.52 -12.94 -23.05
CA GLY A 161 13.05 -13.65 -21.87
C GLY A 161 12.10 -14.71 -21.32
N LEU A 162 10.79 -14.54 -21.55
CA LEU A 162 9.74 -15.47 -21.13
C LEU A 162 9.63 -16.70 -22.04
N GLY A 163 9.82 -16.53 -23.36
CA GLY A 163 9.66 -17.59 -24.35
C GLY A 163 10.90 -18.47 -24.58
N SER A 164 12.07 -18.04 -24.10
CA SER A 164 13.36 -18.73 -24.31
C SER A 164 13.68 -19.80 -23.27
N ARG A 165 12.84 -19.99 -22.25
CA ARG A 165 13.07 -20.94 -21.15
C ARG A 165 11.86 -21.87 -20.99
N PRO A 166 12.00 -23.17 -21.29
CA PRO A 166 10.92 -24.13 -21.06
C PRO A 166 10.60 -24.21 -19.57
N VAL A 167 9.31 -24.34 -19.25
CA VAL A 167 8.86 -24.67 -17.89
C VAL A 167 9.20 -26.14 -17.65
N PRO A 168 9.87 -26.53 -16.54
CA PRO A 168 10.16 -27.93 -16.26
C PRO A 168 8.87 -28.77 -16.24
N ASP A 169 8.89 -29.97 -16.84
CA ASP A 169 7.73 -30.87 -16.94
C ASP A 169 7.15 -31.25 -15.57
N ASP A 170 7.99 -31.29 -14.52
CA ASP A 170 7.59 -31.58 -13.14
C ASP A 170 6.86 -30.40 -12.45
N ALA A 171 6.78 -29.22 -13.07
CA ALA A 171 6.02 -28.07 -12.56
C ALA A 171 4.49 -28.23 -12.81
N ALA A 172 4.01 -29.48 -12.84
CA ALA A 172 2.66 -29.88 -13.15
C ALA A 172 1.70 -29.43 -12.05
N SER A 173 1.28 -28.17 -12.13
CA SER A 173 0.15 -27.67 -11.37
C SER A 173 -0.99 -27.34 -12.30
N ALA A 174 -2.16 -27.89 -12.00
CA ALA A 174 -3.40 -27.58 -12.71
C ALA A 174 -3.59 -26.05 -12.80
N PRO A 175 -4.16 -25.55 -13.92
CA PRO A 175 -4.37 -24.12 -14.11
C PRO A 175 -5.13 -23.56 -12.90
N ARG A 176 -4.51 -22.57 -12.26
CA ARG A 176 -4.99 -22.05 -11.00
C ARG A 176 -6.35 -21.37 -11.20
N SER A 177 -7.43 -22.00 -10.72
CA SER A 177 -8.73 -21.32 -10.61
C SER A 177 -8.56 -20.13 -9.66
N VAL A 178 -8.94 -18.93 -10.11
CA VAL A 178 -8.86 -17.71 -9.30
C VAL A 178 -9.83 -17.87 -8.14
N PRO A 179 -9.37 -18.06 -6.89
CA PRO A 179 -10.29 -18.10 -5.76
C PRO A 179 -10.93 -16.72 -5.66
N THR A 180 -12.26 -16.65 -5.60
CA THR A 180 -12.91 -15.39 -5.28
C THR A 180 -12.65 -15.11 -3.80
N PRO A 181 -11.91 -14.06 -3.43
CA PRO A 181 -11.63 -13.80 -2.02
C PRO A 181 -12.96 -13.57 -1.29
N ALA A 182 -13.00 -13.90 0.00
CA ALA A 182 -14.19 -13.67 0.80
C ALA A 182 -14.67 -12.20 0.71
N ASP A 183 -15.99 -12.00 0.85
CA ASP A 183 -16.59 -10.66 0.80
C ASP A 183 -16.00 -9.79 1.93
N GLY A 184 -15.25 -8.76 1.55
CA GLY A 184 -14.66 -7.78 2.47
C GLY A 184 -15.70 -6.80 3.03
N PRO A 185 -15.27 -5.84 3.87
CA PRO A 185 -16.15 -4.82 4.44
C PRO A 185 -16.93 -4.02 3.38
N ALA A 186 -16.28 -3.68 2.27
CA ALA A 186 -16.91 -2.93 1.18
C ALA A 186 -17.99 -3.74 0.46
N GLU A 187 -17.77 -5.03 0.19
CA GLU A 187 -18.73 -5.93 -0.44
C GLU A 187 -19.98 -6.10 0.43
N ARG A 188 -19.77 -6.29 1.75
CA ARG A 188 -20.87 -6.39 2.72
C ARG A 188 -21.68 -5.11 2.77
N TYR A 189 -21.03 -3.95 2.76
CA TYR A 189 -21.70 -2.66 2.68
C TYR A 189 -22.47 -2.49 1.36
N ALA A 190 -21.84 -2.80 0.22
CA ALA A 190 -22.45 -2.70 -1.11
C ALA A 190 -23.71 -3.57 -1.24
N ASN A 191 -23.63 -4.82 -0.80
CA ASN A 191 -24.76 -5.75 -0.80
C ASN A 191 -25.90 -5.26 0.10
N ARG A 192 -25.59 -4.72 1.29
CA ARG A 192 -26.59 -4.19 2.22
C ARG A 192 -27.29 -2.95 1.66
N ILE A 193 -26.53 -1.98 1.18
CA ILE A 193 -27.08 -0.74 0.63
C ILE A 193 -27.85 -1.00 -0.67
N GLY A 194 -27.38 -1.92 -1.52
CA GLY A 194 -28.10 -2.34 -2.72
C GLY A 194 -29.51 -2.87 -2.42
N ALA A 195 -29.64 -3.73 -1.40
CA ALA A 195 -30.94 -4.25 -0.97
C ALA A 195 -31.85 -3.14 -0.43
N ILE A 196 -31.30 -2.21 0.37
CA ILE A 196 -32.04 -1.04 0.88
C ILE A 196 -32.52 -0.15 -0.28
N GLY A 197 -31.67 0.07 -1.28
CA GLY A 197 -31.97 0.86 -2.47
C GLY A 197 -33.13 0.33 -3.29
N LEU A 198 -33.14 -0.98 -3.55
CA LEU A 198 -34.24 -1.65 -4.25
C LEU A 198 -35.56 -1.51 -3.49
N GLY A 199 -35.54 -1.68 -2.17
CA GLY A 199 -36.72 -1.47 -1.32
C GLY A 199 -37.21 -0.02 -1.36
N ALA A 200 -36.31 0.95 -1.27
CA ALA A 200 -36.65 2.37 -1.35
C ALA A 200 -37.25 2.73 -2.73
N ALA A 201 -36.71 2.18 -3.81
CA ALA A 201 -37.22 2.37 -5.16
C ALA A 201 -38.64 1.82 -5.35
N ALA A 202 -38.92 0.62 -4.82
CA ALA A 202 -40.25 0.03 -4.86
C ALA A 202 -41.27 0.89 -4.11
N VAL A 203 -40.93 1.34 -2.90
CA VAL A 203 -41.81 2.22 -2.10
C VAL A 203 -42.03 3.57 -2.80
N ALA A 204 -40.97 4.20 -3.28
CA ALA A 204 -41.06 5.49 -3.99
C ALA A 204 -41.93 5.37 -5.23
N GLY A 205 -41.77 4.32 -6.04
CA GLY A 205 -42.58 4.08 -7.23
C GLY A 205 -44.06 3.85 -6.94
N VAL A 206 -44.39 3.09 -5.90
CA VAL A 206 -45.79 2.87 -5.46
C VAL A 206 -46.42 4.18 -4.99
N LEU A 207 -45.67 4.98 -4.24
CA LEU A 207 -46.19 6.20 -3.61
C LEU A 207 -46.33 7.36 -4.61
N SER A 208 -45.38 7.53 -5.51
CA SER A 208 -45.38 8.62 -6.50
C SER A 208 -46.14 8.29 -7.78
N ARG A 209 -46.39 6.99 -8.05
CA ARG A 209 -46.88 6.45 -9.33
C ARG A 209 -46.05 6.92 -10.54
N ASN A 210 -44.79 7.29 -10.33
CA ASN A 210 -43.90 7.80 -11.37
C ASN A 210 -42.65 6.91 -11.51
N PRO A 211 -42.44 6.24 -12.66
CA PRO A 211 -41.28 5.38 -12.88
C PRO A 211 -39.93 6.12 -12.79
N ASP A 212 -39.88 7.42 -13.08
CA ASP A 212 -38.66 8.22 -12.97
C ASP A 212 -38.21 8.37 -11.52
N THR A 213 -39.14 8.59 -10.59
CA THR A 213 -38.80 8.71 -9.17
C THR A 213 -38.36 7.37 -8.56
N ALA A 214 -38.94 6.26 -9.02
CA ALA A 214 -38.50 4.92 -8.64
C ALA A 214 -37.08 4.64 -9.15
N GLY A 215 -36.80 4.96 -10.42
CA GLY A 215 -35.47 4.81 -11.01
C GLY A 215 -34.42 5.69 -10.35
N ALA A 216 -34.76 6.95 -10.08
CA ALA A 216 -33.90 7.90 -9.39
C ALA A 216 -33.59 7.45 -7.94
N ALA A 217 -34.55 6.83 -7.25
CA ALA A 217 -34.34 6.25 -5.92
C ALA A 217 -33.43 5.01 -5.94
N ALA A 218 -33.60 4.13 -6.93
CA ALA A 218 -32.74 2.97 -7.12
C ALA A 218 -31.28 3.39 -7.42
N LEU A 219 -31.09 4.34 -8.33
CA LEU A 219 -29.75 4.83 -8.72
C LEU A 219 -29.03 5.57 -7.60
N ALA A 220 -29.77 6.30 -6.74
CA ALA A 220 -29.19 6.99 -5.58
C ALA A 220 -28.50 6.02 -4.60
N ALA A 221 -29.03 4.81 -4.48
CA ALA A 221 -28.52 3.80 -3.56
C ALA A 221 -27.43 2.90 -4.18
N VAL A 222 -27.05 3.09 -5.44
CA VAL A 222 -25.96 2.31 -6.04
C VAL A 222 -24.63 2.75 -5.43
N PRO A 223 -23.83 1.83 -4.87
CA PRO A 223 -22.57 2.18 -4.21
C PRO A 223 -21.42 2.36 -5.22
N LYS A 224 -21.62 3.19 -6.26
CA LYS A 224 -20.68 3.34 -7.38
C LYS A 224 -19.24 3.67 -6.93
N PRO A 225 -19.02 4.61 -5.99
CA PRO A 225 -17.68 4.98 -5.52
C PRO A 225 -16.77 3.81 -5.11
N LEU A 226 -17.33 2.73 -4.55
CA LEU A 226 -16.55 1.59 -4.04
C LEU A 226 -15.71 0.92 -5.13
N ARG A 227 -16.38 0.59 -6.24
CA ARG A 227 -15.71 -0.07 -7.37
C ARG A 227 -14.76 0.91 -8.05
N THR A 228 -15.23 2.13 -8.28
CA THR A 228 -14.49 3.19 -8.98
C THR A 228 -13.16 3.52 -8.31
N VAL A 229 -13.12 3.64 -6.97
CA VAL A 229 -11.86 3.88 -6.24
C VAL A 229 -10.87 2.73 -6.46
N ARG A 230 -11.33 1.48 -6.34
CA ARG A 230 -10.46 0.30 -6.48
C ARG A 230 -9.95 0.10 -7.90
N GLU A 231 -10.79 0.33 -8.90
CA GLU A 231 -10.38 0.32 -10.31
C GLU A 231 -9.29 1.39 -10.56
N ALA A 232 -9.53 2.62 -10.11
CA ALA A 232 -8.57 3.70 -10.30
C ALA A 232 -7.24 3.45 -9.56
N PHE A 233 -7.31 2.91 -8.33
CA PHE A 233 -6.16 2.50 -7.56
C PHE A 233 -5.37 1.39 -8.26
N GLY A 234 -6.07 0.33 -8.71
CA GLY A 234 -5.48 -0.79 -9.44
C GLY A 234 -4.77 -0.35 -10.71
N CYS A 235 -5.42 0.45 -11.56
CA CYS A 235 -4.81 0.98 -12.79
C CYS A 235 -3.55 1.84 -12.51
N ALA A 236 -3.60 2.67 -11.48
CA ALA A 236 -2.45 3.49 -11.07
C ALA A 236 -1.31 2.64 -10.50
N MET A 237 -1.61 1.59 -9.74
CA MET A 237 -0.64 0.62 -9.26
C MET A 237 0.01 -0.15 -10.41
N SER A 238 -0.79 -0.71 -11.33
CA SER A 238 -0.31 -1.41 -12.53
C SER A 238 0.65 -0.53 -13.33
N ARG A 239 0.27 0.72 -13.57
CA ARG A 239 1.09 1.70 -14.29
C ARG A 239 2.38 2.04 -13.53
N GLY A 240 2.30 2.27 -12.22
CA GLY A 240 3.46 2.64 -11.41
C GLY A 240 4.49 1.51 -11.30
N LEU A 241 4.01 0.28 -11.09
CA LEU A 241 4.84 -0.94 -11.06
C LEU A 241 5.53 -1.16 -12.41
N ALA A 242 4.79 -1.10 -13.52
CA ALA A 242 5.35 -1.25 -14.86
C ALA A 242 6.35 -0.13 -15.22
N ALA A 243 6.07 1.12 -14.84
CA ALA A 243 6.90 2.25 -15.27
C ALA A 243 8.16 2.47 -14.41
N ARG A 244 8.13 2.11 -13.12
CA ARG A 244 9.24 2.38 -12.18
C ARG A 244 10.03 1.15 -11.75
N HIS A 245 9.44 -0.03 -11.84
CA HIS A 245 10.05 -1.29 -11.39
C HIS A 245 10.06 -2.36 -12.50
N ASP A 246 9.69 -1.98 -13.72
CA ASP A 246 9.52 -2.86 -14.89
C ASP A 246 8.75 -4.15 -14.57
N ALA A 247 7.82 -4.08 -13.62
CA ALA A 247 7.09 -5.25 -13.16
C ALA A 247 5.99 -5.64 -14.15
N LEU A 248 5.88 -6.94 -14.40
CA LEU A 248 4.86 -7.53 -15.27
C LEU A 248 3.64 -7.96 -14.44
N VAL A 249 2.57 -7.17 -14.54
CA VAL A 249 1.28 -7.48 -13.90
C VAL A 249 0.51 -8.45 -14.79
N LEU A 250 0.56 -9.74 -14.47
CA LEU A 250 -0.16 -10.78 -15.21
C LEU A 250 -1.66 -10.72 -14.95
N ARG A 251 -2.06 -10.43 -13.70
CA ARG A 251 -3.47 -10.37 -13.29
C ARG A 251 -3.76 -9.08 -12.52
N PRO A 252 -4.20 -8.01 -13.21
CA PRO A 252 -4.49 -6.72 -12.59
C PRO A 252 -5.58 -6.77 -11.51
N GLY A 253 -6.43 -7.80 -11.51
CA GLY A 253 -7.43 -8.04 -10.47
C GLY A 253 -6.84 -8.15 -9.06
N ALA A 254 -5.65 -8.74 -8.92
CA ALA A 254 -5.00 -8.93 -7.63
C ALA A 254 -4.65 -7.59 -6.93
N LEU A 255 -4.34 -6.56 -7.72
CA LEU A 255 -4.04 -5.21 -7.20
C LEU A 255 -5.30 -4.51 -6.64
N ARG A 256 -6.49 -4.93 -7.07
CA ARG A 256 -7.79 -4.38 -6.62
C ARG A 256 -8.27 -5.02 -5.31
N THR A 257 -7.61 -6.08 -4.84
CA THR A 257 -7.94 -6.82 -3.62
C THR A 257 -6.90 -6.65 -2.51
N LEU A 258 -5.91 -5.78 -2.71
CA LEU A 258 -4.85 -5.49 -1.72
C LEU A 258 -5.41 -5.01 -0.37
N ASP A 259 -6.58 -4.37 -0.35
CA ASP A 259 -7.24 -3.94 0.89
C ASP A 259 -7.69 -5.11 1.78
N ARG A 260 -7.79 -6.32 1.22
CA ARG A 260 -8.32 -7.50 1.91
C ARG A 260 -7.25 -8.41 2.50
N VAL A 261 -5.96 -8.19 2.18
CA VAL A 261 -4.87 -9.07 2.65
C VAL A 261 -4.81 -9.06 4.17
N ASP A 262 -4.95 -10.22 4.79
CA ASP A 262 -4.94 -10.40 6.25
C ASP A 262 -3.67 -11.11 6.74
N ALA A 263 -3.04 -11.89 5.85
CA ALA A 263 -1.78 -12.57 6.12
C ALA A 263 -0.84 -12.48 4.91
N ILE A 264 0.45 -12.37 5.18
CA ILE A 264 1.54 -12.43 4.19
C ILE A 264 2.36 -13.68 4.49
N MET A 265 2.42 -14.60 3.53
CA MET A 265 3.35 -15.72 3.53
C MET A 265 4.56 -15.34 2.68
N ILE A 266 5.76 -15.47 3.25
CA ILE A 266 7.02 -15.23 2.55
C ILE A 266 7.74 -16.57 2.36
N ASP A 267 7.99 -16.92 1.11
CA ASP A 267 8.92 -17.99 0.76
C ASP A 267 10.35 -17.50 1.08
N PRO A 268 11.13 -18.20 1.93
CA PRO A 268 12.47 -17.75 2.30
C PRO A 268 13.38 -17.54 1.09
N ARG A 269 13.17 -18.32 0.01
CA ARG A 269 13.93 -18.21 -1.24
C ARG A 269 13.77 -16.86 -1.93
N ALA A 270 12.67 -16.14 -1.67
CA ALA A 270 12.47 -14.79 -2.22
C ALA A 270 13.41 -13.75 -1.61
N PHE A 271 13.94 -14.00 -0.41
CA PHE A 271 14.87 -13.11 0.29
C PHE A 271 16.34 -13.36 -0.04
N TYR A 272 16.63 -14.32 -0.91
CA TYR A 272 18.00 -14.68 -1.26
C TYR A 272 18.38 -14.24 -2.67
N VAL A 273 19.66 -13.95 -2.86
CA VAL A 273 20.32 -13.87 -4.18
C VAL A 273 21.03 -15.20 -4.47
N ASP A 274 21.46 -15.39 -5.72
CA ASP A 274 22.11 -16.65 -6.15
C ASP A 274 23.55 -16.83 -5.61
N GLU A 275 24.10 -15.81 -4.93
CA GLU A 275 25.43 -15.87 -4.30
C GLU A 275 25.35 -16.63 -2.97
N LEU A 276 26.41 -17.38 -2.65
CA LEU A 276 26.52 -18.14 -1.41
C LEU A 276 27.52 -17.48 -0.46
N MET A 277 27.32 -17.67 0.84
CA MET A 277 28.25 -17.22 1.87
C MET A 277 28.37 -18.24 3.00
N VAL A 278 29.53 -18.24 3.65
CA VAL A 278 29.72 -18.92 4.94
C VAL A 278 28.95 -18.13 6.00
N SER A 279 27.86 -18.70 6.51
CA SER A 279 27.01 -18.04 7.50
C SER A 279 27.44 -18.35 8.93
N ARG A 280 27.90 -19.58 9.18
CA ARG A 280 28.28 -20.02 10.52
C ARG A 280 29.30 -21.13 10.47
N ILE A 281 30.13 -21.19 11.50
CA ILE A 281 30.94 -22.36 11.82
C ILE A 281 30.70 -22.71 13.30
N LEU A 282 30.35 -23.97 13.57
CA LEU A 282 30.12 -24.52 14.90
C LEU A 282 31.17 -25.58 15.24
N GLY A 283 31.38 -25.81 16.54
CA GLY A 283 32.23 -26.91 17.01
C GLY A 283 33.74 -26.70 16.82
N VAL A 284 34.18 -25.44 16.65
CA VAL A 284 35.60 -25.07 16.48
C VAL A 284 36.06 -24.21 17.67
N GLN A 285 37.24 -24.49 18.20
CA GLN A 285 37.87 -23.67 19.24
C GLN A 285 38.19 -22.26 18.71
N ASP A 286 38.11 -21.24 19.56
CA ASP A 286 38.32 -19.82 19.16
C ASP A 286 39.64 -19.61 18.41
N SER A 287 40.72 -20.27 18.85
CA SER A 287 42.06 -20.19 18.22
C SER A 287 42.13 -20.73 16.80
N GLN A 288 41.21 -21.62 16.42
CA GLN A 288 41.16 -22.26 15.10
C GLN A 288 40.06 -21.67 14.20
N ARG A 289 39.15 -20.85 14.75
CA ARG A 289 37.98 -20.31 14.06
C ARG A 289 38.34 -19.54 12.79
N THR A 290 39.36 -18.68 12.84
CA THR A 290 39.82 -17.90 11.67
C THR A 290 40.32 -18.81 10.55
N ARG A 291 41.14 -19.81 10.90
CA ARG A 291 41.67 -20.77 9.92
C ARG A 291 40.56 -21.63 9.30
N ALA A 292 39.62 -22.11 10.12
CA ALA A 292 38.46 -22.85 9.64
C ALA A 292 37.62 -21.99 8.68
N TRP A 293 37.38 -20.72 9.02
CA TRP A 293 36.62 -19.80 8.19
C TRP A 293 37.29 -19.54 6.84
N GLU A 294 38.59 -19.29 6.81
CA GLU A 294 39.37 -19.09 5.58
C GLU A 294 39.34 -20.33 4.68
N ALA A 295 39.48 -21.52 5.25
CA ALA A 295 39.44 -22.78 4.51
C ALA A 295 38.06 -23.04 3.89
N VAL A 296 36.99 -22.87 4.67
CA VAL A 296 35.61 -23.02 4.18
C VAL A 296 35.31 -21.98 3.10
N ARG A 297 35.77 -20.74 3.27
CA ARG A 297 35.60 -19.70 2.26
C ARG A 297 36.35 -20.02 0.96
N ALA A 298 37.58 -20.52 1.05
CA ALA A 298 38.33 -20.96 -0.12
C ALA A 298 37.63 -22.10 -0.87
N ALA A 299 37.10 -23.09 -0.14
CA ALA A 299 36.31 -24.18 -0.73
C ALA A 299 35.01 -23.68 -1.39
N LEU A 300 34.35 -22.69 -0.78
CA LEU A 300 33.17 -22.05 -1.35
C LEU A 300 33.52 -21.28 -2.64
N ASP A 301 34.60 -20.50 -2.62
CA ASP A 301 35.07 -19.71 -3.77
C ASP A 301 35.49 -20.62 -4.95
N ASN A 302 35.93 -21.84 -4.66
CA ASN A 302 36.22 -22.89 -5.65
C ASN A 302 34.96 -23.59 -6.19
N GLY A 303 33.78 -23.32 -5.63
CA GLY A 303 32.51 -23.94 -6.01
C GLY A 303 32.32 -25.38 -5.49
N GLU A 304 33.05 -25.78 -4.45
CA GLU A 304 33.02 -27.13 -3.88
C GLU A 304 31.85 -27.34 -2.90
N LEU A 305 31.24 -26.25 -2.41
CA LEU A 305 30.20 -26.27 -1.39
C LEU A 305 28.85 -25.78 -1.90
N SER A 306 27.77 -26.42 -1.45
CA SER A 306 26.37 -26.09 -1.75
C SER A 306 25.66 -25.51 -0.52
N PRO A 307 24.44 -24.94 -0.65
CA PRO A 307 23.67 -24.50 0.51
C PRO A 307 23.39 -25.66 1.48
N GLY A 308 23.59 -25.43 2.79
CA GLY A 308 23.37 -26.41 3.85
C GLY A 308 24.53 -26.53 4.83
N TRP A 309 24.40 -27.50 5.74
CA TRP A 309 25.44 -27.84 6.71
C TRP A 309 26.45 -28.81 6.09
N HIS A 310 27.74 -28.50 6.22
CA HIS A 310 28.88 -29.31 5.77
C HIS A 310 29.81 -29.60 6.95
N ASP A 311 30.27 -30.83 7.06
CA ASP A 311 31.23 -31.20 8.10
C ASP A 311 32.62 -30.63 7.75
N LEU A 312 33.30 -29.99 8.71
CA LEU A 312 34.62 -29.41 8.50
C LEU A 312 35.70 -30.47 8.23
N ALA A 313 35.44 -31.72 8.63
CA ALA A 313 36.32 -32.84 8.33
C ALA A 313 36.49 -33.08 6.82
N ASP A 314 35.47 -32.71 6.03
CA ASP A 314 35.47 -32.90 4.58
C ASP A 314 36.14 -31.72 3.83
N ILE A 315 36.52 -30.65 4.54
CA ILE A 315 37.04 -29.41 3.95
C ILE A 315 38.55 -29.30 4.19
N PRO A 316 39.38 -29.32 3.13
CA PRO A 316 40.83 -29.25 3.26
C PRO A 316 41.30 -27.99 3.99
N GLY A 317 42.13 -28.15 5.02
CA GLY A 317 42.76 -27.02 5.73
C GLY A 317 41.90 -26.38 6.83
N ALA A 318 40.64 -26.79 6.98
CA ALA A 318 39.73 -26.27 8.02
C ALA A 318 40.07 -26.73 9.46
N GLY A 319 41.01 -27.68 9.59
CA GLY A 319 41.35 -28.34 10.84
C GLY A 319 40.37 -29.47 11.11
N GLY A 320 40.85 -30.72 11.09
CA GLY A 320 40.03 -31.95 11.10
C GLY A 320 39.30 -32.25 12.42
N GLY A 321 38.48 -31.31 12.89
CA GLY A 321 37.61 -31.44 14.06
C GLY A 321 36.16 -31.78 13.70
N THR A 322 35.34 -32.10 14.71
CA THR A 322 33.89 -32.40 14.61
C THR A 322 33.03 -31.16 14.38
N GLY A 323 33.58 -30.11 13.79
CA GLY A 323 32.87 -28.86 13.55
C GLY A 323 32.05 -28.92 12.27
N GLN A 324 31.10 -28.00 12.14
CA GLN A 324 30.22 -27.89 10.97
C GLN A 324 30.18 -26.47 10.45
N ALA A 325 30.19 -26.29 9.14
CA ALA A 325 29.99 -25.02 8.46
C ALA A 325 28.62 -24.97 7.81
N LEU A 326 27.87 -23.89 8.08
CA LEU A 326 26.64 -23.58 7.38
C LEU A 326 26.94 -22.64 6.21
N ILE A 327 26.64 -23.11 5.00
CA ILE A 327 26.63 -22.31 3.80
C ILE A 327 25.20 -21.90 3.51
N SER A 328 24.93 -20.60 3.48
CA SER A 328 23.59 -20.09 3.11
C SER A 328 23.69 -19.15 1.93
N PRO A 329 22.60 -18.99 1.17
CA PRO A 329 22.52 -17.93 0.19
C PRO A 329 22.65 -16.55 0.84
N VAL A 330 23.29 -15.62 0.14
CA VAL A 330 23.39 -14.23 0.55
C VAL A 330 21.98 -13.62 0.54
N ARG A 331 21.65 -12.87 1.59
CA ARG A 331 20.38 -12.17 1.70
C ARG A 331 20.35 -10.97 0.74
N ASP A 332 19.22 -10.81 0.06
CA ASP A 332 18.95 -9.65 -0.77
C ASP A 332 18.96 -8.38 0.10
N PRO A 333 19.63 -7.30 -0.34
CA PRO A 333 19.74 -6.07 0.44
C PRO A 333 18.40 -5.48 0.90
N PHE A 334 17.30 -5.76 0.19
CA PHE A 334 15.97 -5.25 0.55
C PHE A 334 15.16 -6.21 1.44
N ALA A 335 15.66 -7.41 1.78
CA ALA A 335 14.91 -8.42 2.53
C ALA A 335 14.39 -7.89 3.88
N ALA A 336 15.26 -7.26 4.68
CA ALA A 336 14.87 -6.66 5.96
C ALA A 336 13.84 -5.52 5.80
N ALA A 337 13.98 -4.72 4.74
CA ALA A 337 13.05 -3.63 4.45
C ALA A 337 11.67 -4.14 4.03
N VAL A 338 11.62 -5.19 3.20
CA VAL A 338 10.39 -5.89 2.81
C VAL A 338 9.70 -6.47 4.04
N LEU A 339 10.43 -7.16 4.91
CA LEU A 339 9.89 -7.72 6.15
C LEU A 339 9.37 -6.63 7.10
N THR A 340 10.13 -5.54 7.27
CA THR A 340 9.72 -4.41 8.09
C THR A 340 8.43 -3.78 7.57
N GLU A 341 8.32 -3.60 6.25
CA GLU A 341 7.10 -3.04 5.63
C GLU A 341 5.92 -4.01 5.71
N ALA A 342 6.15 -5.31 5.53
CA ALA A 342 5.14 -6.35 5.72
C ALA A 342 4.51 -6.22 7.11
N ARG A 343 5.33 -6.13 8.17
CA ARG A 343 4.86 -5.96 9.55
C ARG A 343 4.15 -4.63 9.77
N ARG A 344 4.71 -3.54 9.24
CA ARG A 344 4.12 -2.18 9.34
C ARG A 344 2.72 -2.14 8.73
N SER A 345 2.47 -2.95 7.71
CA SER A 345 1.20 -2.94 7.01
C SER A 345 0.04 -3.59 7.79
N HIS A 346 0.27 -4.26 8.93
CA HIS A 346 -0.71 -4.93 9.81
C HIS A 346 -1.31 -6.30 9.42
N PRO A 347 -0.99 -7.00 8.30
CA PRO A 347 -1.19 -8.44 8.20
C PRO A 347 -0.33 -9.23 9.19
N ARG A 348 -0.74 -10.47 9.47
CA ARG A 348 0.15 -11.47 10.07
C ARG A 348 1.22 -11.84 9.04
N VAL A 349 2.50 -11.77 9.41
CA VAL A 349 3.61 -12.11 8.53
C VAL A 349 4.19 -13.46 8.96
N SER A 350 4.23 -14.42 8.04
CA SER A 350 4.73 -15.76 8.30
C SER A 350 5.74 -16.18 7.24
N SER A 351 6.64 -17.08 7.61
CA SER A 351 7.64 -17.69 6.73
C SER A 351 7.90 -19.12 7.18
N LEU A 352 8.72 -19.84 6.43
CA LEU A 352 9.32 -21.09 6.89
C LEU A 352 10.49 -20.82 7.84
N ASP A 353 10.73 -21.76 8.75
CA ASP A 353 11.90 -21.79 9.63
C ASP A 353 13.13 -22.16 8.79
N ASP A 354 13.88 -21.13 8.42
CA ASP A 354 15.04 -21.21 7.54
C ASP A 354 16.26 -20.63 8.27
N ASP A 355 17.33 -21.44 8.37
CA ASP A 355 18.54 -21.09 9.12
C ASP A 355 19.21 -19.80 8.60
N GLY A 356 19.14 -19.52 7.30
CA GLY A 356 19.72 -18.32 6.70
C GLY A 356 18.93 -17.04 7.01
N LEU A 357 17.64 -17.16 7.36
CA LEU A 357 16.78 -16.05 7.78
C LEU A 357 16.73 -15.86 9.29
N ARG A 358 17.55 -16.58 10.07
CA ARG A 358 17.52 -16.53 11.54
C ARG A 358 17.65 -15.13 12.14
N SER A 359 18.47 -14.25 11.55
CA SER A 359 18.59 -12.85 12.01
C SER A 359 17.32 -12.02 11.76
N LEU A 360 16.47 -12.45 10.84
CA LEU A 360 15.15 -11.90 10.55
C LEU A 360 14.01 -12.66 11.23
N ALA A 361 14.29 -13.78 11.92
CA ALA A 361 13.29 -14.64 12.55
C ALA A 361 12.31 -13.87 13.45
N GLN A 362 12.81 -12.92 14.24
CA GLN A 362 11.99 -12.09 15.13
C GLN A 362 11.02 -11.14 14.39
N GLY A 363 11.22 -10.93 13.09
CA GLY A 363 10.32 -10.16 12.25
C GLY A 363 9.08 -10.95 11.80
N PHE A 364 9.09 -12.27 11.93
CA PHE A 364 7.94 -13.10 11.58
C PHE A 364 7.07 -13.36 12.82
N ASP A 365 5.75 -13.32 12.63
CA ASP A 365 4.80 -13.65 13.69
C ASP A 365 4.73 -15.17 13.92
N GLN A 366 5.01 -15.95 12.87
CA GLN A 366 5.01 -17.41 12.91
C GLN A 366 6.01 -17.97 11.88
N LEU A 367 6.84 -18.93 12.32
CA LEU A 367 7.74 -19.71 11.48
C LEU A 367 7.22 -21.14 11.42
N TYR A 368 7.07 -21.68 10.21
CA TYR A 368 6.61 -23.06 9.99
C TYR A 368 7.82 -23.99 9.80
N PRO A 369 7.83 -25.19 10.42
CA PRO A 369 8.91 -26.15 10.21
C PRO A 369 8.94 -26.64 8.76
N VAL A 370 10.13 -27.00 8.29
CA VAL A 370 10.34 -27.56 6.95
C VAL A 370 10.62 -29.06 7.07
N ASP A 371 9.56 -29.86 7.06
CA ASP A 371 9.65 -31.33 7.04
C ASP A 371 9.60 -31.81 5.58
N GLY A 372 10.74 -31.80 4.89
CA GLY A 372 10.87 -32.26 3.50
C GLY A 372 10.99 -31.14 2.48
N SER A 373 10.11 -31.13 1.46
CA SER A 373 10.18 -30.14 0.38
C SER A 373 9.71 -28.76 0.85
N VAL A 374 10.50 -27.72 0.55
CA VAL A 374 10.13 -26.31 0.79
C VAL A 374 8.79 -25.97 0.14
N ASP A 375 8.51 -26.51 -1.04
CA ASP A 375 7.26 -26.24 -1.78
C ASP A 375 6.04 -26.78 -1.04
N ASP A 376 6.14 -27.97 -0.45
CA ASP A 376 5.07 -28.61 0.32
C ASP A 376 4.85 -27.89 1.66
N ALA A 377 5.93 -27.43 2.30
CA ALA A 377 5.87 -26.63 3.51
C ALA A 377 5.19 -25.27 3.27
N VAL A 378 5.53 -24.57 2.17
CA VAL A 378 4.83 -23.34 1.76
C VAL A 378 3.36 -23.65 1.49
N ALA A 379 3.04 -24.76 0.84
CA ALA A 379 1.67 -25.16 0.54
C ALA A 379 0.84 -25.41 1.80
N ALA A 380 1.40 -26.15 2.76
CA ALA A 380 0.77 -26.44 4.03
C ALA A 380 0.51 -25.15 4.83
N ALA A 381 1.50 -24.27 4.92
CA ALA A 381 1.37 -22.98 5.61
C ALA A 381 0.29 -22.09 4.98
N VAL A 382 0.25 -21.98 3.64
CA VAL A 382 -0.81 -21.22 2.94
C VAL A 382 -2.18 -21.85 3.19
N ALA A 383 -2.29 -23.18 3.12
CA ALA A 383 -3.55 -23.89 3.37
C ALA A 383 -4.06 -23.67 4.80
N GLU A 384 -3.19 -23.71 5.81
CA GLU A 384 -3.53 -23.43 7.21
C GLU A 384 -4.05 -22.01 7.39
N LEU A 385 -3.33 -21.01 6.87
CA LEU A 385 -3.76 -19.61 6.93
C LEU A 385 -5.14 -19.40 6.28
N LYS A 386 -5.37 -20.04 5.12
CA LYS A 386 -6.67 -19.98 4.43
C LYS A 386 -7.78 -20.73 5.18
N ALA A 387 -7.47 -21.85 5.83
CA ALA A 387 -8.43 -22.56 6.69
C ALA A 387 -8.85 -21.69 7.88
N GLY A 388 -7.96 -20.83 8.37
CA GLY A 388 -8.25 -19.77 9.35
C GLY A 388 -9.12 -18.62 8.81
N GLY A 389 -9.50 -18.63 7.53
CA GLY A 389 -10.31 -17.60 6.88
C GLY A 389 -9.54 -16.35 6.46
N ALA A 390 -8.21 -16.38 6.50
CA ALA A 390 -7.38 -15.25 6.08
C ALA A 390 -7.29 -15.13 4.56
N THR A 391 -7.28 -13.89 4.06
CA THR A 391 -6.85 -13.60 2.68
C THR A 391 -5.33 -13.57 2.65
N VAL A 392 -4.70 -14.47 1.88
CA VAL A 392 -3.24 -14.68 1.93
C VAL A 392 -2.55 -14.06 0.72
N ALA A 393 -1.59 -13.17 0.97
CA ALA A 393 -0.62 -12.74 -0.03
C ALA A 393 0.65 -13.61 0.07
N LEU A 394 1.13 -14.14 -1.04
CA LEU A 394 2.34 -14.98 -1.11
C LEU A 394 3.45 -14.24 -1.87
N LEU A 395 4.60 -14.04 -1.24
CA LEU A 395 5.83 -13.58 -1.89
C LEU A 395 6.71 -14.81 -2.19
N THR A 396 7.04 -15.05 -3.46
CA THR A 396 7.75 -16.26 -3.89
C THR A 396 8.64 -16.02 -5.11
N THR A 397 9.31 -17.07 -5.59
CA THR A 397 10.17 -17.09 -6.78
C THR A 397 9.69 -18.15 -7.77
N SER A 398 10.40 -18.35 -8.87
CA SER A 398 10.09 -19.40 -9.85
C SER A 398 10.51 -20.80 -9.42
N GLN A 399 11.16 -20.94 -8.27
CA GLN A 399 11.50 -22.23 -7.69
C GLN A 399 10.30 -22.92 -7.03
N LEU A 400 9.23 -22.18 -6.72
CA LEU A 400 7.98 -22.75 -6.25
C LEU A 400 7.25 -23.42 -7.43
N LYS A 401 7.36 -24.74 -7.52
CA LYS A 401 6.80 -25.55 -8.62
C LYS A 401 5.32 -25.87 -8.43
N ALA A 402 4.84 -25.92 -7.19
CA ALA A 402 3.45 -26.21 -6.84
C ALA A 402 2.57 -24.93 -6.83
N ALA A 403 1.45 -24.94 -7.55
CA ALA A 403 0.50 -23.83 -7.57
C ALA A 403 -0.24 -23.73 -6.24
N GLN A 404 0.00 -22.63 -5.55
CA GLN A 404 -0.63 -22.35 -4.27
C GLN A 404 -1.98 -21.67 -4.45
N ARG A 405 -2.88 -21.85 -3.49
CA ARG A 405 -4.22 -21.21 -3.51
C ARG A 405 -4.22 -19.80 -2.89
N ALA A 406 -3.06 -19.14 -2.74
CA ALA A 406 -2.89 -17.83 -2.08
C ALA A 406 -3.53 -16.67 -2.85
N ASP A 407 -4.49 -15.93 -2.30
CA ASP A 407 -5.36 -14.98 -3.01
C ASP A 407 -4.64 -13.88 -3.82
N VAL A 408 -3.42 -13.50 -3.42
CA VAL A 408 -2.53 -12.63 -4.20
C VAL A 408 -1.13 -13.25 -4.22
N THR A 409 -0.50 -13.41 -5.38
CA THR A 409 0.87 -13.92 -5.49
C THR A 409 1.80 -12.90 -6.15
N ILE A 410 2.90 -12.59 -5.47
CA ILE A 410 3.98 -11.70 -5.91
C ILE A 410 5.20 -12.57 -6.19
N GLY A 411 5.59 -12.65 -7.46
CA GLY A 411 6.75 -13.42 -7.91
C GLY A 411 7.96 -12.54 -8.15
N VAL A 412 9.08 -12.86 -7.51
CA VAL A 412 10.36 -12.19 -7.76
C VAL A 412 11.07 -12.88 -8.91
N GLN A 413 11.24 -12.16 -10.02
CA GLN A 413 12.00 -12.61 -11.18
C GLN A 413 13.49 -12.46 -10.91
N ARG A 414 14.24 -13.54 -11.08
CA ARG A 414 15.70 -13.53 -11.09
C ARG A 414 16.22 -13.78 -12.50
N GLN A 415 17.35 -13.17 -12.88
CA GLN A 415 17.87 -13.24 -14.25
C GLN A 415 18.24 -14.66 -14.69
N ARG A 416 18.70 -15.52 -13.77
CA ARG A 416 19.14 -16.90 -14.05
C ARG A 416 18.05 -17.96 -13.92
N HIS A 417 16.86 -17.57 -13.44
CA HIS A 417 15.76 -18.50 -13.19
C HIS A 417 14.62 -18.32 -14.20
N PRO A 418 13.78 -19.35 -14.46
CA PRO A 418 12.57 -19.19 -15.26
C PRO A 418 11.62 -18.17 -14.63
N ALA A 419 10.58 -17.76 -15.35
CA ALA A 419 9.62 -16.82 -14.80
C ALA A 419 8.67 -17.46 -13.78
N PRO A 420 8.30 -16.76 -12.70
CA PRO A 420 7.37 -17.26 -11.70
C PRO A 420 5.94 -17.16 -12.22
N TRP A 421 5.61 -17.97 -13.24
CA TRP A 421 4.33 -17.95 -13.96
C TRP A 421 3.10 -18.15 -13.08
N GLY A 422 3.26 -18.69 -11.87
CA GLY A 422 2.20 -18.83 -10.87
C GLY A 422 1.79 -17.53 -10.17
N SER A 423 2.45 -16.41 -10.50
CA SER A 423 2.27 -15.13 -9.81
C SER A 423 1.24 -14.23 -10.49
N ASP A 424 0.51 -13.43 -9.72
CA ASP A 424 -0.38 -12.41 -10.26
C ASP A 424 0.39 -11.15 -10.69
N VAL A 425 1.48 -10.86 -9.97
CA VAL A 425 2.42 -9.76 -10.25
C VAL A 425 3.83 -10.32 -10.25
N VAL A 426 4.58 -10.12 -11.32
CA VAL A 426 6.00 -10.48 -11.42
C VAL A 426 6.83 -9.21 -11.30
N VAL A 427 7.63 -9.12 -10.24
CA VAL A 427 8.54 -7.99 -9.98
C VAL A 427 9.97 -8.39 -10.33
N THR A 428 10.78 -7.44 -10.78
CA THR A 428 12.19 -7.68 -11.15
C THR A 428 13.15 -7.68 -9.95
N ASP A 429 12.72 -7.09 -8.84
CA ASP A 429 13.50 -6.96 -7.61
C ASP A 429 12.59 -6.92 -6.36
N LEU A 430 13.22 -7.01 -5.18
CA LEU A 430 12.52 -6.86 -3.91
C LEU A 430 12.03 -5.44 -3.64
N ALA A 431 12.59 -4.41 -4.30
CA ALA A 431 12.06 -3.05 -4.21
C ALA A 431 10.65 -2.94 -4.82
N GLY A 432 10.39 -3.64 -5.93
CA GLY A 432 9.06 -3.81 -6.50
C GLY A 432 8.11 -4.55 -5.57
N ALA A 433 8.56 -5.63 -4.93
CA ALA A 433 7.77 -6.33 -3.91
C ALA A 433 7.43 -5.42 -2.73
N TRP A 434 8.42 -4.65 -2.24
CA TRP A 434 8.24 -3.64 -1.19
C TRP A 434 7.16 -2.63 -1.56
N ARG A 435 7.11 -2.13 -2.81
CA ARG A 435 6.04 -1.21 -3.26
C ARG A 435 4.65 -1.82 -3.19
N VAL A 436 4.51 -3.11 -3.51
CA VAL A 436 3.22 -3.79 -3.41
C VAL A 436 2.77 -3.90 -1.95
N LEU A 437 3.68 -4.25 -1.04
CA LEU A 437 3.39 -4.31 0.41
C LEU A 437 3.10 -2.92 1.00
N HIS A 438 3.88 -1.91 0.59
CA HIS A 438 3.68 -0.51 0.97
C HIS A 438 2.32 0.05 0.50
N ALA A 439 1.75 -0.55 -0.56
CA ALA A 439 0.42 -0.19 -1.04
C ALA A 439 -0.72 -0.77 -0.19
N LEU A 440 -0.49 -1.78 0.66
CA LEU A 440 -1.56 -2.43 1.44
C LEU A 440 -2.31 -1.45 2.36
N PRO A 441 -1.64 -0.62 3.20
CA PRO A 441 -2.33 0.36 4.04
C PRO A 441 -3.05 1.42 3.20
N ALA A 442 -2.46 1.84 2.08
CA ALA A 442 -3.05 2.80 1.16
C ALA A 442 -4.33 2.25 0.50
N ALA A 443 -4.35 0.96 0.12
CA ALA A 443 -5.52 0.29 -0.44
C ALA A 443 -6.65 0.18 0.58
N ARG A 444 -6.34 -0.15 1.85
CA ARG A 444 -7.32 -0.18 2.95
C ARG A 444 -7.91 1.20 3.21
N ALA A 445 -7.05 2.22 3.35
CA ALA A 445 -7.48 3.60 3.53
C ALA A 445 -8.35 4.09 2.35
N ALA A 446 -7.96 3.72 1.12
CA ALA A 446 -8.73 4.07 -0.06
C ALA A 446 -10.12 3.42 -0.05
N THR A 447 -10.22 2.15 0.33
CA THR A 447 -11.49 1.42 0.43
C THR A 447 -12.39 1.98 1.54
N ASP A 448 -11.83 2.29 2.71
CA ASP A 448 -12.57 2.92 3.82
C ASP A 448 -13.13 4.29 3.42
N ASN A 449 -12.34 5.08 2.68
CA ASN A 449 -12.78 6.35 2.12
C ASN A 449 -13.85 6.17 1.05
N ALA A 450 -13.75 5.14 0.22
CA ALA A 450 -14.76 4.82 -0.79
C ALA A 450 -16.13 4.49 -0.15
N VAL A 451 -16.15 3.77 0.98
CA VAL A 451 -17.40 3.50 1.74
C VAL A 451 -18.04 4.81 2.21
N ARG A 452 -17.23 5.72 2.75
CA ARG A 452 -17.72 7.05 3.20
C ARG A 452 -18.23 7.89 2.02
N LEU A 453 -17.45 7.99 0.94
CA LEU A 453 -17.84 8.71 -0.27
C LEU A 453 -19.13 8.15 -0.87
N SER A 454 -19.29 6.82 -0.86
CA SER A 454 -20.53 6.17 -1.28
C SER A 454 -21.72 6.55 -0.39
N ALA A 455 -21.57 6.50 0.93
CA ALA A 455 -22.63 6.88 1.86
C ALA A 455 -23.05 8.34 1.68
N SER A 456 -22.08 9.24 1.53
CA SER A 456 -22.29 10.67 1.26
C SER A 456 -23.02 10.92 -0.06
N ALA A 457 -22.56 10.32 -1.16
CA ALA A 457 -23.17 10.47 -2.47
C ALA A 457 -24.61 9.93 -2.49
N SER A 458 -24.86 8.79 -1.84
CA SER A 458 -26.21 8.25 -1.71
C SER A 458 -27.13 9.12 -0.84
N ALA A 459 -26.61 9.71 0.23
CA ALA A 459 -27.38 10.61 1.09
C ALA A 459 -27.80 11.90 0.36
N ILE A 460 -26.87 12.53 -0.37
CA ILE A 460 -27.17 13.71 -1.20
C ILE A 460 -28.16 13.33 -2.31
N GLY A 461 -27.93 12.18 -2.97
CA GLY A 461 -28.84 11.66 -3.99
C GLY A 461 -30.26 11.47 -3.45
N ALA A 462 -30.41 10.95 -2.23
CA ALA A 462 -31.70 10.81 -1.56
C ALA A 462 -32.34 12.14 -1.20
N LEU A 463 -31.57 13.14 -0.76
CA LEU A 463 -32.08 14.50 -0.50
C LEU A 463 -32.65 15.15 -1.77
N MET A 464 -32.02 14.94 -2.93
CA MET A 464 -32.51 15.44 -4.21
C MET A 464 -33.80 14.74 -4.71
N LEU A 465 -34.25 13.67 -4.06
CA LEU A 465 -35.57 13.07 -4.33
C LEU A 465 -36.70 13.81 -3.61
N ILE A 466 -36.37 14.67 -2.64
CA ILE A 466 -37.36 15.46 -1.90
C ILE A 466 -37.92 16.52 -2.85
N PRO A 467 -39.25 16.59 -3.04
CA PRO A 467 -39.88 17.63 -3.86
C PRO A 467 -39.46 19.03 -3.42
N GLY A 468 -39.04 19.87 -4.37
CA GLY A 468 -38.59 21.25 -4.11
C GLY A 468 -37.09 21.41 -3.90
N VAL A 469 -36.32 20.33 -3.76
CA VAL A 469 -34.85 20.39 -3.76
C VAL A 469 -34.32 20.39 -5.21
N PRO A 470 -33.52 21.38 -5.63
CA PRO A 470 -32.95 21.41 -6.96
C PRO A 470 -31.93 20.29 -7.15
N GLY A 471 -32.02 19.57 -8.27
CA GLY A 471 -31.04 18.56 -8.66
C GLY A 471 -31.66 17.26 -9.16
N ARG A 472 -30.79 16.31 -9.53
CA ARG A 472 -31.16 14.93 -9.86
C ARG A 472 -30.29 14.00 -9.05
N SER A 473 -30.89 12.97 -8.44
CA SER A 473 -30.15 12.03 -7.60
C SER A 473 -28.96 11.38 -8.32
N SER A 474 -29.10 11.11 -9.63
CA SER A 474 -28.06 10.54 -10.48
C SER A 474 -26.83 11.44 -10.64
N VAL A 475 -27.00 12.77 -10.64
CA VAL A 475 -25.89 13.74 -10.77
C VAL A 475 -24.96 13.68 -9.56
N SER A 476 -25.53 13.58 -8.34
CA SER A 476 -24.73 13.46 -7.11
C SER A 476 -23.84 12.22 -7.12
N VAL A 477 -24.41 11.07 -7.50
CA VAL A 477 -23.68 9.80 -7.56
C VAL A 477 -22.56 9.85 -8.62
N ASN A 478 -22.80 10.48 -9.77
CA ASN A 478 -21.79 10.59 -10.83
C ASN A 478 -20.65 11.56 -10.48
N ILE A 479 -20.93 12.68 -9.80
CA ILE A 479 -19.89 13.57 -9.26
C ILE A 479 -19.06 12.82 -8.22
N GLY A 480 -19.73 12.04 -7.35
CA GLY A 480 -19.07 11.13 -6.42
C GLY A 480 -18.12 10.15 -7.10
N MET A 481 -18.49 9.60 -8.26
CA MET A 481 -17.62 8.74 -9.06
C MET A 481 -16.39 9.48 -9.61
N ALA A 482 -16.54 10.68 -10.16
CA ALA A 482 -15.40 11.44 -10.68
C ALA A 482 -14.38 11.77 -9.58
N ALA A 483 -14.86 12.20 -8.40
CA ALA A 483 -14.03 12.41 -7.23
C ALA A 483 -13.34 11.10 -6.77
N SER A 484 -14.05 9.98 -6.85
CA SER A 484 -13.54 8.65 -6.50
C SER A 484 -12.43 8.17 -7.43
N LEU A 485 -12.56 8.38 -8.74
CA LEU A 485 -11.50 8.08 -9.72
C LEU A 485 -10.22 8.83 -9.38
N TRP A 486 -10.34 10.15 -9.20
CA TRP A 486 -9.20 11.00 -8.85
C TRP A 486 -8.55 10.58 -7.53
N PHE A 487 -9.36 10.31 -6.51
CA PHE A 487 -8.90 9.91 -5.19
C PHE A 487 -8.19 8.55 -5.20
N GLY A 488 -8.78 7.54 -5.86
CA GLY A 488 -8.16 6.22 -6.01
C GLY A 488 -6.83 6.28 -6.76
N PHE A 489 -6.80 7.01 -7.88
CA PHE A 489 -5.58 7.21 -8.66
C PHE A 489 -4.49 7.92 -7.86
N ARG A 490 -4.82 9.04 -7.19
CA ARG A 490 -3.84 9.82 -6.41
C ARG A 490 -3.31 9.03 -5.22
N SER A 491 -4.14 8.20 -4.58
CA SER A 491 -3.74 7.36 -3.44
C SER A 491 -2.68 6.35 -3.85
N ALA A 492 -2.88 5.62 -4.96
CA ALA A 492 -1.86 4.73 -5.52
C ALA A 492 -0.64 5.49 -6.05
N ALA A 493 -0.82 6.64 -6.71
CA ALA A 493 0.31 7.44 -7.19
C ALA A 493 1.18 8.00 -6.05
N LYS A 494 0.62 8.20 -4.85
CA LYS A 494 1.38 8.56 -3.64
C LYS A 494 2.35 7.44 -3.24
N VAL A 495 1.91 6.18 -3.30
CA VAL A 495 2.74 5.00 -2.97
C VAL A 495 4.06 5.00 -3.72
N PHE A 496 4.12 5.46 -4.98
CA PHE A 496 5.37 5.52 -5.76
C PHE A 496 6.20 6.79 -5.54
N ARG A 497 5.61 7.84 -4.97
CA ARG A 497 6.33 9.09 -4.64
C ARG A 497 7.07 8.98 -3.32
N ASP A 498 6.62 8.11 -2.43
CA ASP A 498 7.29 7.83 -1.17
C ASP A 498 8.70 7.26 -1.47
N PRO A 499 9.75 7.64 -0.70
CA PRO A 499 11.11 7.19 -0.96
C PRO A 499 11.21 5.67 -0.78
N LEU A 500 12.04 5.02 -1.60
CA LEU A 500 12.37 3.61 -1.38
C LEU A 500 13.18 3.48 -0.08
N PRO A 501 13.08 2.35 0.62
CA PRO A 501 13.97 2.04 1.72
C PRO A 501 15.41 1.99 1.20
N GLU A 502 16.38 2.28 2.06
CA GLU A 502 17.78 2.09 1.69
C GLU A 502 18.14 0.60 1.80
N PRO A 503 18.88 0.04 0.82
CA PRO A 503 19.29 -1.37 0.86
C PRO A 503 20.21 -1.64 2.05
N GLU A 504 20.18 -2.81 2.65
CA GLU A 504 21.11 -3.22 3.72
C GLU A 504 22.54 -3.44 3.18
N THR A 505 23.54 -3.47 4.06
CA THR A 505 24.90 -3.86 3.68
C THR A 505 24.97 -5.36 3.47
N VAL A 506 25.42 -5.79 2.29
CA VAL A 506 25.52 -7.21 1.91
C VAL A 506 26.68 -7.91 2.64
N HIS A 507 27.68 -7.15 3.07
CA HIS A 507 28.90 -7.70 3.66
C HIS A 507 28.91 -7.60 5.18
N ASP A 508 29.29 -8.71 5.80
CA ASP A 508 29.68 -8.79 7.20
C ASP A 508 31.05 -8.15 7.40
N TRP A 509 31.12 -6.82 7.45
CA TRP A 509 32.39 -6.06 7.52
C TRP A 509 33.32 -6.49 8.65
N HIS A 510 32.77 -7.00 9.74
CA HIS A 510 33.50 -7.53 10.90
C HIS A 510 34.30 -8.81 10.56
N SER A 511 33.84 -9.61 9.61
CA SER A 511 34.50 -10.85 9.15
C SER A 511 35.66 -10.60 8.19
N LEU A 512 35.80 -9.38 7.67
CA LEU A 512 36.77 -9.05 6.63
C LEU A 512 38.06 -8.42 7.21
N PRO A 513 39.24 -8.80 6.70
CA PRO A 513 40.49 -8.09 6.98
C PRO A 513 40.42 -6.62 6.55
N VAL A 514 41.14 -5.75 7.25
CA VAL A 514 41.15 -4.29 7.00
C VAL A 514 41.51 -3.95 5.55
N THR A 515 42.44 -4.69 4.94
CA THR A 515 42.85 -4.52 3.54
C THR A 515 41.70 -4.73 2.57
N GLU A 516 40.88 -5.76 2.82
CA GLU A 516 39.73 -6.10 2.01
C GLU A 516 38.58 -5.10 2.17
N VAL A 517 38.32 -4.67 3.42
CA VAL A 517 37.32 -3.62 3.69
C VAL A 517 37.70 -2.32 2.96
N ARG A 518 38.97 -1.92 2.97
CA ARG A 518 39.44 -0.73 2.23
C ARG A 518 39.33 -0.87 0.72
N ARG A 519 39.43 -2.09 0.19
CA ARG A 519 39.25 -2.38 -1.24
C ARG A 519 37.78 -2.30 -1.65
N LEU A 520 36.90 -2.92 -0.87
CA LEU A 520 35.46 -2.98 -1.14
C LEU A 520 34.74 -1.68 -0.79
N LEU A 521 35.29 -0.89 0.13
CA LEU A 521 34.73 0.37 0.61
C LEU A 521 35.76 1.50 0.47
N PRO A 522 36.13 1.87 -0.77
CA PRO A 522 37.12 2.91 -1.01
C PRO A 522 36.59 4.25 -0.50
N ARG A 523 37.51 5.10 -0.03
CA ARG A 523 37.15 6.43 0.45
C ARG A 523 36.51 7.24 -0.68
N PRO A 524 35.32 7.83 -0.47
CA PRO A 524 34.68 8.67 -1.48
C PRO A 524 35.65 9.78 -1.92
N ALA A 525 35.78 10.02 -3.23
CA ALA A 525 36.57 11.14 -3.72
C ALA A 525 36.07 12.45 -3.08
N ASP A 526 36.99 13.31 -2.62
CA ASP A 526 36.65 14.61 -2.02
C ASP A 526 36.03 15.59 -3.06
N GLU A 527 36.01 15.21 -4.34
CA GLU A 527 35.32 15.89 -5.41
C GLU A 527 33.80 15.70 -5.28
N HIS A 528 33.02 16.78 -5.46
CA HIS A 528 31.55 16.92 -5.36
C HIS A 528 30.97 17.47 -4.05
N ARG A 529 31.73 18.24 -3.26
CA ARG A 529 31.10 19.08 -2.22
C ARG A 529 30.84 20.54 -2.63
N ALA A 530 31.39 21.01 -3.75
CA ALA A 530 31.22 22.40 -4.19
C ALA A 530 29.95 22.70 -5.02
N GLU A 531 29.22 21.70 -5.54
CA GLU A 531 28.24 21.94 -6.62
C GLU A 531 26.74 21.72 -6.32
N ALA A 532 26.33 21.62 -5.04
CA ALA A 532 24.91 21.53 -4.70
C ALA A 532 24.31 22.77 -4.00
N ALA A 533 25.03 23.90 -3.91
CA ALA A 533 24.52 25.09 -3.22
C ALA A 533 24.71 26.46 -3.90
N SER A 534 25.44 26.57 -5.01
CA SER A 534 25.49 27.85 -5.74
C SER A 534 25.47 27.66 -7.24
N THR A 535 24.26 27.51 -7.76
CA THR A 535 23.93 27.75 -9.16
C THR A 535 24.54 29.10 -9.59
N TRP A 536 25.31 29.13 -10.67
CA TRP A 536 26.02 30.28 -11.28
C TRP A 536 25.26 31.62 -11.42
N TRP A 537 23.95 31.60 -11.21
CA TRP A 537 22.98 32.70 -11.24
C TRP A 537 23.00 33.49 -9.91
N GLN A 538 23.59 32.92 -8.84
CA GLN A 538 23.70 33.53 -7.51
C GLN A 538 24.79 34.61 -7.40
N SER A 539 25.57 34.84 -8.45
CA SER A 539 26.54 35.93 -8.56
C SER A 539 25.91 37.27 -9.00
N LEU A 540 24.62 37.28 -9.37
CA LEU A 540 23.90 38.50 -9.78
C LEU A 540 23.16 39.16 -8.60
N PRO A 541 23.50 40.41 -8.20
CA PRO A 541 22.92 41.10 -7.04
C PRO A 541 21.38 41.19 -6.99
N PRO A 542 20.65 41.48 -8.09
CA PRO A 542 19.19 41.67 -8.01
C PRO A 542 18.41 40.37 -7.80
N ILE A 543 19.00 39.20 -8.09
CA ILE A 543 18.33 37.89 -7.98
C ILE A 543 18.40 37.34 -6.54
N ARG A 544 19.40 37.74 -5.73
CA ARG A 544 19.58 37.27 -4.34
C ARG A 544 18.48 37.69 -3.37
N LEU A 545 17.94 38.91 -3.52
CA LEU A 545 16.89 39.42 -2.62
C LEU A 545 15.52 38.84 -2.99
N ALA A 546 15.22 38.78 -4.29
CA ALA A 546 13.94 38.28 -4.80
C ALA A 546 13.76 36.76 -4.55
N HIS A 547 14.84 35.97 -4.58
CA HIS A 547 14.77 34.51 -4.39
C HIS A 547 14.69 34.08 -2.91
N LYS A 548 15.32 34.80 -1.98
CA LYS A 548 15.23 34.48 -0.53
C LYS A 548 13.83 34.73 0.04
N ALA A 549 13.13 35.76 -0.44
CA ALA A 549 11.76 36.04 -0.01
C ALA A 549 10.72 35.12 -0.67
N SER A 550 10.95 34.69 -1.92
CA SER A 550 9.97 33.90 -2.69
C SER A 550 10.06 32.39 -2.49
N VAL A 551 11.26 31.80 -2.34
CA VAL A 551 11.38 30.32 -2.26
C VAL A 551 11.15 29.74 -0.87
N GLY A 552 11.43 30.50 0.19
CA GLY A 552 11.09 30.10 1.57
C GLY A 552 9.58 30.16 1.81
N SER A 553 8.95 31.29 1.44
CA SER A 553 7.51 31.49 1.55
C SER A 553 6.73 30.51 0.67
N TRP A 554 7.20 30.20 -0.53
CA TRP A 554 6.49 29.28 -1.45
C TRP A 554 6.76 27.80 -1.18
N ARG A 555 7.72 27.44 -0.32
CA ARG A 555 7.77 26.10 0.27
C ARG A 555 6.86 26.02 1.47
N LEU A 556 6.92 26.98 2.38
CA LEU A 556 6.04 27.03 3.56
C LEU A 556 4.56 27.06 3.18
N VAL A 557 4.18 27.79 2.13
CA VAL A 557 2.79 27.81 1.61
C VAL A 557 2.44 26.51 0.88
N ARG A 558 3.39 25.82 0.22
CA ARG A 558 3.14 24.49 -0.35
C ARG A 558 2.99 23.44 0.73
N ASP A 559 3.88 23.42 1.72
CA ASP A 559 3.86 22.48 2.84
C ASP A 559 2.57 22.66 3.65
N PHE A 560 2.17 23.91 3.93
CA PHE A 560 0.89 24.23 4.55
C PHE A 560 -0.30 23.82 3.68
N ALA A 561 -0.27 24.05 2.37
CA ALA A 561 -1.35 23.67 1.48
C ALA A 561 -1.46 22.15 1.29
N ASP A 562 -0.33 21.43 1.25
CA ASP A 562 -0.28 19.97 1.17
C ASP A 562 -0.76 19.34 2.48
N GLU A 563 -0.42 19.92 3.63
CA GLU A 563 -0.90 19.46 4.94
C GLU A 563 -2.38 19.78 5.15
N MET A 564 -2.83 21.01 4.85
CA MET A 564 -4.24 21.39 4.87
C MET A 564 -5.08 20.50 3.93
N ARG A 565 -4.52 20.10 2.78
CA ARG A 565 -5.17 19.16 1.85
C ARG A 565 -5.18 17.73 2.39
N SER A 566 -4.16 17.33 3.15
CA SER A 566 -4.10 16.06 3.87
C SER A 566 -5.18 16.01 4.97
N ASP A 567 -5.32 17.09 5.73
CA ASP A 567 -6.33 17.22 6.80
C ASP A 567 -7.76 17.33 6.24
N LEU A 568 -7.95 18.00 5.10
CA LEU A 568 -9.21 17.95 4.34
C LEU A 568 -9.52 16.55 3.77
N SER A 569 -8.58 15.61 3.78
CA SER A 569 -8.85 14.20 3.47
C SER A 569 -9.18 13.34 4.71
N ASP A 570 -9.34 13.96 5.88
CA ASP A 570 -9.68 13.27 7.11
C ASP A 570 -11.06 12.59 7.11
N PRO A 571 -11.24 11.55 7.94
CA PRO A 571 -12.48 10.79 8.12
C PRO A 571 -13.79 11.57 8.20
N ILE A 572 -13.75 12.78 8.74
CA ILE A 572 -14.93 13.60 9.09
C ILE A 572 -15.22 14.64 8.00
N THR A 573 -14.21 15.04 7.23
CA THR A 573 -14.32 16.07 6.19
C THR A 573 -15.33 15.70 5.10
N PRO A 574 -15.37 14.46 4.55
CA PRO A 574 -16.41 14.08 3.61
C PRO A 574 -17.82 14.23 4.18
N LEU A 575 -18.03 13.93 5.47
CA LEU A 575 -19.33 14.04 6.12
C LEU A 575 -19.77 15.50 6.29
N LEU A 576 -18.86 16.37 6.75
CA LEU A 576 -19.14 17.81 6.92
C LEU A 576 -19.29 18.53 5.57
N ALA A 577 -18.48 18.18 4.57
CA ALA A 577 -18.63 18.67 3.21
C ALA A 577 -19.98 18.24 2.60
N THR A 578 -20.43 17.01 2.90
CA THR A 578 -21.79 16.54 2.54
C THR A 578 -22.86 17.39 3.21
N GLY A 579 -22.69 17.73 4.50
CA GLY A 579 -23.60 18.61 5.23
C GLY A 579 -23.66 20.03 4.65
N ALA A 580 -22.52 20.64 4.34
CA ALA A 580 -22.45 21.95 3.71
C ALA A 580 -23.17 21.95 2.34
N LEU A 581 -22.92 20.92 1.53
CA LEU A 581 -23.59 20.76 0.23
C LEU A 581 -25.09 20.53 0.41
N ALA A 582 -25.51 19.75 1.40
CA ALA A 582 -26.93 19.56 1.72
C ALA A 582 -27.61 20.86 2.13
N SER A 583 -26.99 21.70 2.98
CA SER A 583 -27.51 23.02 3.37
C SER A 583 -27.65 23.95 2.17
N ALA A 584 -26.68 23.96 1.25
CA ALA A 584 -26.75 24.74 0.02
C ALA A 584 -27.93 24.30 -0.86
N LEU A 585 -28.13 22.97 -1.01
CA LEU A 585 -29.22 22.39 -1.79
C LEU A 585 -30.60 22.66 -1.17
N LEU A 586 -30.68 22.72 0.16
CA LEU A 586 -31.91 23.06 0.89
C LEU A 586 -32.23 24.56 0.86
N GLY A 587 -31.44 25.37 0.14
CA GLY A 587 -31.68 26.80 -0.03
C GLY A 587 -31.08 27.68 1.08
N SER A 588 -30.16 27.15 1.90
CA SER A 588 -29.43 27.91 2.92
C SER A 588 -27.95 28.06 2.55
N PRO A 589 -27.61 29.03 1.66
CA PRO A 589 -26.23 29.27 1.27
C PRO A 589 -25.38 29.80 2.42
N LEU A 590 -25.98 30.52 3.38
CA LEU A 590 -25.27 31.03 4.56
C LEU A 590 -24.80 29.89 5.45
N ASP A 591 -25.65 28.89 5.74
CA ASP A 591 -25.26 27.73 6.55
C ASP A 591 -24.18 26.90 5.83
N ALA A 592 -24.27 26.77 4.51
CA ALA A 592 -23.26 26.09 3.71
C ALA A 592 -21.89 26.78 3.80
N VAL A 593 -21.86 28.11 3.69
CA VAL A 593 -20.63 28.92 3.82
C VAL A 593 -20.08 28.86 5.24
N LEU A 594 -20.94 28.87 6.27
CA LEU A 594 -20.51 28.74 7.67
C LEU A 594 -19.84 27.37 7.92
N VAL A 595 -20.47 26.27 7.49
CA VAL A 595 -19.90 24.93 7.64
C VAL A 595 -18.60 24.79 6.85
N ALA A 596 -18.56 25.27 5.60
CA ALA A 596 -17.34 25.25 4.79
C ALA A 596 -16.23 26.13 5.39
N GLY A 597 -16.58 27.28 5.96
CA GLY A 597 -15.65 28.18 6.65
C GLY A 597 -15.04 27.53 7.89
N VAL A 598 -15.87 26.93 8.76
CA VAL A 598 -15.39 26.19 9.94
C VAL A 598 -14.46 25.05 9.53
N LEU A 599 -14.78 24.33 8.44
CA LEU A 599 -13.94 23.26 7.93
C LEU A 599 -12.56 23.75 7.49
N LEU A 600 -12.51 24.86 6.74
CA LEU A 600 -11.26 25.47 6.28
C LEU A 600 -10.42 26.02 7.44
N VAL A 601 -11.06 26.65 8.43
CA VAL A 601 -10.37 27.16 9.62
C VAL A 601 -9.79 26.01 10.45
N ASN A 602 -10.57 24.96 10.69
CA ASN A 602 -10.08 23.79 11.42
C ASN A 602 -8.91 23.12 10.70
N ALA A 603 -9.02 22.88 9.39
CA ALA A 603 -7.92 22.31 8.60
C ALA A 603 -6.67 23.21 8.60
N GLY A 604 -6.85 24.53 8.57
CA GLY A 604 -5.74 25.48 8.69
C GLY A 604 -5.06 25.42 10.06
N LEU A 605 -5.84 25.35 11.15
CA LEU A 605 -5.33 25.20 12.51
C LEU A 605 -4.61 23.86 12.70
N SER A 606 -5.16 22.76 12.22
CA SER A 606 -4.51 21.45 12.24
C SER A 606 -3.19 21.45 11.48
N ALA A 607 -3.18 22.03 10.27
CA ALA A 607 -1.96 22.12 9.46
C ALA A 607 -0.87 22.95 10.16
N GLU A 608 -1.25 24.04 10.83
CA GLU A 608 -0.31 24.83 11.63
C GLU A 608 0.24 24.03 12.82
N GLN A 609 -0.64 23.32 13.55
CA GLN A 609 -0.25 22.48 14.69
C GLN A 609 0.71 21.37 14.26
N GLN A 610 0.41 20.69 13.15
CA GLN A 610 1.22 19.60 12.61
C GLN A 610 2.61 20.11 12.19
N LEU A 611 2.66 21.20 11.42
CA LEU A 611 3.93 21.81 11.01
C LEU A 611 4.73 22.34 12.21
N HIS A 612 4.07 22.85 13.26
CA HIS A 612 4.74 23.28 14.47
C HIS A 612 5.32 22.10 15.25
N ALA A 613 4.55 21.01 15.39
CA ALA A 613 4.99 19.79 16.03
C ALA A 613 6.19 19.16 15.30
N GLU A 614 6.14 19.07 13.97
CA GLU A 614 7.26 18.56 13.17
C GLU A 614 8.51 19.45 13.30
N ARG A 615 8.35 20.77 13.35
CA ARG A 615 9.49 21.69 13.57
C ARG A 615 10.09 21.52 14.95
N ILE A 616 9.27 21.38 16.00
CA ILE A 616 9.77 21.13 17.36
C ILE A 616 10.48 19.78 17.40
N LEU A 617 9.87 18.73 16.85
CA LEU A 617 10.45 17.39 16.80
C LEU A 617 11.78 17.39 16.03
N ASN A 618 11.84 18.02 14.86
CA ASN A 618 13.06 18.13 14.07
C ASN A 618 14.14 18.94 14.80
N ARG A 619 13.78 19.98 15.57
CA ARG A 619 14.73 20.72 16.42
C ARG A 619 15.25 19.87 17.58
N LEU A 620 14.38 19.09 18.24
CA LEU A 620 14.79 18.17 19.31
C LEU A 620 15.70 17.05 18.76
N LEU A 621 15.38 16.49 17.60
CA LEU A 621 16.20 15.48 16.92
C LEU A 621 17.50 16.05 16.35
N ALA A 622 17.54 17.33 15.96
CA ALA A 622 18.76 17.98 15.46
C ALA A 622 19.80 18.23 16.57
N VAL A 623 19.39 18.28 17.84
CA VAL A 623 20.29 18.38 19.00
C VAL A 623 20.99 17.04 19.30
N GLN A 624 20.56 15.93 18.67
CA GLN A 624 21.13 14.59 18.85
C GLN A 624 22.02 14.09 17.70
N ASP A 625 22.40 14.92 16.73
CA ASP A 625 23.38 14.49 15.72
C ASP A 625 24.81 14.69 16.27
N PRO A 626 25.53 13.63 16.69
CA PRO A 626 26.92 13.77 17.12
C PRO A 626 27.77 14.36 15.99
N SER A 627 28.70 15.24 16.36
CA SER A 627 29.69 15.75 15.41
C SER A 627 30.70 14.65 15.14
N ALA A 628 30.96 14.38 13.87
CA ALA A 628 31.97 13.43 13.43
C ALA A 628 33.23 14.15 12.98
N ARG A 629 34.39 13.65 13.40
CA ARG A 629 35.69 14.08 12.90
C ARG A 629 36.08 13.19 11.73
N ARG A 630 35.97 13.73 10.51
CA ARG A 630 36.22 13.02 9.27
C ARG A 630 37.60 13.38 8.71
N ARG A 631 38.41 12.39 8.34
CA ARG A 631 39.70 12.61 7.68
C ARG A 631 39.50 13.00 6.21
N VAL A 632 40.22 14.03 5.75
CA VAL A 632 40.14 14.66 4.41
C VAL A 632 41.54 14.68 3.77
N GLY A 633 41.66 14.61 2.44
CA GLY A 633 42.96 14.55 1.75
C GLY A 633 43.58 13.13 1.66
N PRO A 634 44.80 13.00 1.11
CA PRO A 634 45.53 11.73 1.02
C PRO A 634 45.66 11.05 2.39
N LEU A 635 45.72 9.72 2.43
CA LEU A 635 45.79 8.94 3.67
C LEU A 635 47.01 9.27 4.54
N ASP A 636 48.07 9.81 3.92
CA ASP A 636 49.32 10.20 4.58
C ASP A 636 49.27 11.62 5.18
N GLU A 637 48.25 12.43 4.84
CA GLU A 637 48.05 13.76 5.41
C GLU A 637 47.02 13.70 6.55
N GLN A 638 47.43 14.09 7.77
CA GLN A 638 46.50 14.24 8.91
C GLN A 638 45.73 15.55 8.81
N ARG A 639 44.67 15.56 7.99
CA ARG A 639 43.75 16.69 7.91
C ARG A 639 42.33 16.26 8.24
N ASP A 640 41.80 16.77 9.35
CA ASP A 640 40.46 16.46 9.80
C ASP A 640 39.50 17.62 9.58
N GLU A 641 38.24 17.31 9.32
CA GLU A 641 37.14 18.27 9.37
C GLU A 641 36.04 17.78 10.32
N LYS A 642 35.38 18.72 11.01
CA LYS A 642 34.16 18.41 11.76
C LYS A 642 32.95 18.49 10.84
N VAL A 643 32.21 17.39 10.72
CA VAL A 643 30.95 17.29 9.97
C VAL A 643 29.84 16.73 10.87
N ALA A 644 28.59 16.99 10.53
CA ALA A 644 27.46 16.33 11.20
C ALA A 644 27.40 14.85 10.77
N ALA A 645 27.02 13.94 11.68
CA ALA A 645 26.90 12.51 11.40
C ALA A 645 26.08 12.18 10.14
N LYS A 646 25.01 12.94 9.87
CA LYS A 646 24.17 12.80 8.65
C LYS A 646 24.89 13.08 7.33
N ARG A 647 26.06 13.71 7.36
CA ARG A 647 26.88 13.97 6.17
C ARG A 647 27.92 12.88 5.90
N LEU A 648 28.08 11.93 6.83
CA LEU A 648 28.94 10.77 6.63
C LEU A 648 28.35 9.86 5.57
N ARG A 649 29.23 9.21 4.82
CA ARG A 649 28.92 8.19 3.82
C ARG A 649 29.72 6.93 4.13
N PRO A 650 29.21 5.74 3.76
CA PRO A 650 30.03 4.53 3.77
C PRO A 650 31.35 4.77 3.00
N GLY A 651 32.47 4.38 3.60
CA GLY A 651 33.82 4.63 3.09
C GLY A 651 34.51 5.89 3.63
N ASP A 652 33.78 6.81 4.28
CA ASP A 652 34.41 7.92 5.00
C ASP A 652 35.29 7.37 6.14
N ILE A 653 36.44 7.98 6.38
CA ILE A 653 37.31 7.63 7.52
C ILE A 653 37.05 8.62 8.63
N ILE A 654 36.74 8.10 9.81
CA ILE A 654 36.47 8.89 11.02
C ILE A 654 37.49 8.56 12.10
N GLU A 655 37.81 9.58 12.89
CA GLU A 655 38.60 9.46 14.10
C GLU A 655 37.71 9.75 15.30
N ILE A 656 37.75 8.89 16.31
CA ILE A 656 36.93 8.99 17.53
C ILE A 656 37.87 8.97 18.74
N HIS A 657 37.67 9.90 19.67
CA HIS A 657 38.40 10.00 20.94
C HIS A 657 37.56 9.53 22.13
N ALA A 658 38.19 9.35 23.28
CA ALA A 658 37.48 9.12 24.54
C ALA A 658 36.45 10.23 24.83
N ASP A 659 35.35 9.85 25.48
CA ASP A 659 34.15 10.65 25.76
C ASP A 659 33.36 11.12 24.52
N GLU A 660 33.70 10.65 23.31
CA GLU A 660 32.93 10.93 22.11
C GLU A 660 31.91 9.81 21.80
N VAL A 661 30.73 10.21 21.32
CA VAL A 661 29.70 9.29 20.82
C VAL A 661 30.07 8.89 19.40
N VAL A 662 30.05 7.59 19.13
CA VAL A 662 30.30 7.03 17.80
C VAL A 662 29.21 7.50 16.82
N PRO A 663 29.55 8.23 15.74
CA PRO A 663 28.55 8.88 14.89
C PRO A 663 27.91 7.96 13.85
N ALA A 664 28.54 6.83 13.54
CA ALA A 664 28.12 5.87 12.52
C ALA A 664 28.71 4.48 12.80
N ASP A 665 28.11 3.42 12.28
CA ASP A 665 28.70 2.08 12.39
C ASP A 665 29.97 2.04 11.55
N ALA A 666 31.08 1.60 12.13
CA ALA A 666 32.39 1.69 11.51
C ALA A 666 33.27 0.47 11.80
N ARG A 667 34.13 0.11 10.84
CA ARG A 667 35.14 -0.94 10.98
C ARG A 667 36.45 -0.30 11.42
N LEU A 668 37.03 -0.79 12.51
CA LEU A 668 38.30 -0.28 13.03
C LEU A 668 39.44 -0.54 12.05
N LEU A 669 40.20 0.52 11.76
CA LEU A 669 41.45 0.49 10.99
C LEU A 669 42.65 0.54 11.92
N GLN A 670 42.55 1.33 12.99
CA GLN A 670 43.55 1.50 14.04
C GLN A 670 42.83 1.68 15.37
N ALA A 671 43.34 1.06 16.43
CA ALA A 671 42.83 1.18 17.79
C ALA A 671 44.02 1.27 18.76
N SER A 672 43.98 2.28 19.64
CA SER A 672 44.94 2.46 20.72
C SER A 672 44.18 2.51 22.06
N ASP A 673 44.26 1.42 22.84
CA ASP A 673 43.59 1.25 24.14
C ASP A 673 42.10 1.64 24.13
N VAL A 674 41.40 1.21 23.07
CA VAL A 674 40.00 1.61 22.83
C VAL A 674 39.06 0.73 23.64
N GLU A 675 38.24 1.37 24.48
CA GLU A 675 37.13 0.72 25.20
C GLU A 675 35.82 1.45 24.89
N VAL A 676 34.73 0.71 24.70
CA VAL A 676 33.44 1.27 24.29
C VAL A 676 32.32 0.77 25.19
N ASP A 677 31.45 1.67 25.64
CA ASP A 677 30.19 1.35 26.31
C ASP A 677 29.13 1.02 25.25
N GLU A 678 28.81 -0.26 25.12
CA GLU A 678 27.81 -0.79 24.18
C GLU A 678 26.48 -1.15 24.86
N SER A 679 26.24 -0.67 26.09
CA SER A 679 25.05 -0.99 26.89
C SER A 679 23.72 -0.68 26.19
N MET A 680 23.69 0.34 25.32
CA MET A 680 22.50 0.67 24.52
C MET A 680 22.14 -0.39 23.47
N LEU A 681 23.11 -1.18 22.99
CA LEU A 681 22.93 -2.13 21.90
C LEU A 681 22.87 -3.58 22.40
N THR A 682 23.74 -3.94 23.34
CA THR A 682 23.86 -5.31 23.86
C THR A 682 23.13 -5.51 25.20
N GLY A 683 22.93 -4.43 25.96
CA GLY A 683 22.41 -4.48 27.33
C GLY A 683 23.47 -4.77 28.40
N GLU A 684 24.72 -5.02 27.99
CA GLU A 684 25.84 -5.27 28.91
C GLU A 684 26.44 -3.94 29.39
N SER A 685 26.64 -3.78 30.70
CA SER A 685 27.04 -2.49 31.31
C SER A 685 28.56 -2.28 31.42
N LEU A 686 29.37 -3.29 31.08
CA LEU A 686 30.83 -3.20 31.16
C LEU A 686 31.40 -2.71 29.82
N PRO A 687 32.38 -1.78 29.84
CA PRO A 687 33.09 -1.38 28.63
C PRO A 687 33.76 -2.58 27.94
N VAL A 688 33.67 -2.63 26.62
CA VAL A 688 34.24 -3.69 25.78
C VAL A 688 35.50 -3.18 25.10
N ALA A 689 36.61 -3.89 25.28
CA ALA A 689 37.88 -3.60 24.61
C ALA A 689 37.77 -3.89 23.11
N LYS A 690 38.35 -3.02 22.29
CA LYS A 690 38.27 -3.10 20.83
C LYS A 690 39.62 -3.41 20.19
N GLN A 691 39.59 -4.16 19.08
CA GLN A 691 40.77 -4.60 18.32
C GLN A 691 40.61 -4.34 16.82
N THR A 692 41.64 -4.65 16.01
CA THR A 692 41.55 -4.49 14.55
C THR A 692 41.42 -5.81 13.80
N GLU A 693 41.76 -6.95 14.39
CA GLU A 693 41.66 -8.26 13.76
C GLU A 693 40.20 -8.61 13.42
N PRO A 694 39.95 -9.26 12.25
CA PRO A 694 38.60 -9.69 11.87
C PRO A 694 38.03 -10.71 12.86
N THR A 695 36.72 -10.68 13.07
CA THR A 695 35.98 -11.56 13.99
C THR A 695 34.94 -12.40 13.23
N PRO A 696 35.35 -13.27 12.30
CA PRO A 696 34.42 -14.03 11.48
C PRO A 696 33.48 -14.92 12.31
N GLY A 697 32.18 -14.85 12.03
CA GLY A 697 31.15 -15.63 12.72
C GLY A 697 30.78 -15.15 14.13
N ALA A 698 31.35 -14.03 14.59
CA ALA A 698 31.06 -13.49 15.91
C ALA A 698 29.64 -12.88 16.00
N PRO A 699 28.86 -13.19 17.06
CA PRO A 699 27.60 -12.50 17.34
C PRO A 699 27.85 -11.00 17.59
N LEU A 700 26.79 -10.18 17.48
CA LEU A 700 26.91 -8.72 17.53
C LEU A 700 27.73 -8.19 18.72
N ALA A 701 27.56 -8.80 19.90
CA ALA A 701 28.25 -8.43 21.14
C ALA A 701 29.75 -8.78 21.18
N GLU A 702 30.22 -9.70 20.33
CA GLU A 702 31.62 -10.16 20.27
C GLU A 702 32.37 -9.56 19.07
N ARG A 703 31.78 -8.57 18.39
CA ARG A 703 32.39 -7.91 17.23
C ARG A 703 33.32 -6.79 17.69
N ASP A 704 34.43 -7.19 18.31
CA ASP A 704 35.44 -6.28 18.90
C ASP A 704 36.15 -5.40 17.86
N CYS A 705 36.00 -5.73 16.58
CA CYS A 705 36.62 -5.03 15.47
C CYS A 705 35.72 -3.93 14.84
N MET A 706 34.55 -3.71 15.42
CA MET A 706 33.52 -2.75 15.00
C MET A 706 33.23 -1.70 16.08
N LEU A 707 32.78 -0.53 15.62
CA LEU A 707 32.16 0.52 16.41
C LEU A 707 30.71 0.70 15.94
N TYR A 708 29.78 0.99 16.85
CA TYR A 708 28.35 1.10 16.55
C TYR A 708 27.80 2.49 16.82
N ALA A 709 26.95 3.00 15.92
CA ALA A 709 26.39 4.33 16.05
C ALA A 709 25.60 4.49 17.36
N GLY A 710 25.90 5.54 18.13
CA GLY A 710 25.24 5.84 19.39
C GLY A 710 25.88 5.19 20.62
N THR A 711 26.90 4.33 20.47
CA THR A 711 27.74 3.90 21.60
C THR A 711 28.77 4.97 21.95
N THR A 712 29.35 4.89 23.14
CA THR A 712 30.31 5.91 23.63
C THR A 712 31.68 5.29 23.82
N VAL A 713 32.71 5.92 23.28
CA VAL A 713 34.11 5.52 23.54
C VAL A 713 34.48 6.00 24.95
N VAL A 714 34.79 5.07 25.84
CA VAL A 714 35.12 5.35 27.24
C VAL A 714 36.61 5.69 27.38
N ALA A 715 37.47 5.01 26.62
CA ALA A 715 38.91 5.21 26.65
C ALA A 715 39.53 5.02 25.25
N GLY A 716 40.70 5.62 25.05
CA GLY A 716 41.52 5.42 23.86
C GLY A 716 41.17 6.30 22.66
N THR A 717 41.83 6.00 21.53
CA THR A 717 41.62 6.66 20.24
C THR A 717 41.47 5.62 19.14
N ALA A 718 40.44 5.78 18.31
CA ALA A 718 40.12 4.89 17.21
C ALA A 718 40.13 5.63 15.87
N VAL A 719 40.67 4.98 14.83
CA VAL A 719 40.46 5.37 13.43
C VAL A 719 39.67 4.27 12.76
N ALA A 720 38.53 4.60 12.17
CA ALA A 720 37.61 3.63 11.61
C ALA A 720 37.07 4.07 10.25
N VAL A 721 36.76 3.12 9.38
CA VAL A 721 36.04 3.37 8.13
C VAL A 721 34.54 3.18 8.37
N VAL A 722 33.74 4.18 8.01
CA VAL A 722 32.29 4.14 8.13
C VAL A 722 31.73 3.04 7.24
N THR A 723 31.00 2.10 7.82
CA THR A 723 30.37 0.97 7.11
C THR A 723 28.87 1.17 6.91
N ALA A 724 28.20 1.84 7.85
CA ALA A 724 26.78 2.17 7.73
C ALA A 724 26.40 3.45 8.49
N VAL A 725 25.43 4.20 7.95
CA VAL A 725 24.97 5.49 8.49
C VAL A 725 23.46 5.53 8.63
N GLY A 726 22.95 6.35 9.55
CA GLY A 726 21.51 6.62 9.68
C GLY A 726 20.68 5.35 9.91
N SER A 727 19.65 5.13 9.07
CA SER A 727 18.78 3.95 9.14
C SER A 727 19.48 2.62 8.92
N ARG A 728 20.71 2.63 8.38
CA ARG A 728 21.52 1.44 8.15
C ARG A 728 22.41 1.08 9.35
N SER A 729 22.35 1.81 10.46
CA SER A 729 23.06 1.42 11.69
C SER A 729 22.36 0.26 12.40
N GLU A 730 23.12 -0.58 13.12
CA GLU A 730 22.59 -1.71 13.89
C GLU A 730 21.54 -1.26 14.91
N VAL A 731 21.79 -0.17 15.63
CA VAL A 731 20.82 0.40 16.59
C VAL A 731 19.49 0.72 15.89
N ARG A 732 19.54 1.32 14.69
CA ARG A 732 18.32 1.70 13.96
C ARG A 732 17.61 0.48 13.36
N ARG A 733 18.35 -0.53 12.90
CA ARG A 733 17.79 -1.82 12.49
C ARG A 733 17.09 -2.53 13.65
N ALA A 734 17.74 -2.61 14.80
CA ALA A 734 17.17 -3.23 15.99
C ALA A 734 15.88 -2.52 16.44
N LEU A 735 15.86 -1.18 16.45
CA LEU A 735 14.65 -0.40 16.74
C LEU A 735 13.54 -0.57 15.70
N ALA A 736 13.88 -0.76 14.42
CA ALA A 736 12.90 -1.03 13.36
C ALA A 736 12.27 -2.42 13.50
N MET A 737 13.04 -3.40 14.00
CA MET A 737 12.62 -4.79 14.21
C MET A 737 11.98 -5.04 15.58
N ALA A 738 12.17 -4.13 16.54
CA ALA A 738 11.61 -4.24 17.88
C ALA A 738 10.07 -4.36 17.83
N PRO A 739 9.47 -5.32 18.54
CA PRO A 739 8.02 -5.47 18.60
C PRO A 739 7.40 -4.20 19.17
N ARG A 740 6.65 -3.46 18.34
CA ARG A 740 5.88 -2.31 18.83
C ARG A 740 4.73 -2.83 19.67
N LYS A 741 4.73 -2.51 20.97
CA LYS A 741 3.48 -2.52 21.76
C LYS A 741 2.51 -1.59 21.04
N SER A 742 1.42 -2.14 20.51
CA SER A 742 0.41 -1.38 19.78
C SER A 742 -0.04 -0.18 20.62
N ALA A 743 0.30 1.03 20.20
CA ALA A 743 -0.09 2.27 20.89
C ALA A 743 -1.58 2.59 20.77
N GLU A 744 -2.40 1.72 20.17
CA GLU A 744 -3.84 1.81 20.22
C GLU A 744 -4.40 1.29 21.56
N ILE A 745 -4.02 1.92 22.68
CA ILE A 745 -4.60 1.64 23.99
C ILE A 745 -5.42 2.85 24.45
N GLY A 746 -6.70 2.59 24.74
CA GLY A 746 -7.55 3.44 25.57
C GLY A 746 -8.50 4.36 24.79
N LEU A 747 -8.07 5.59 24.50
CA LEU A 747 -9.01 6.70 24.29
C LEU A 747 -9.59 6.77 22.88
N GLN A 748 -8.77 6.66 21.82
CA GLN A 748 -9.26 6.72 20.44
C GLN A 748 -10.20 5.56 20.11
N ARG A 749 -9.93 4.36 20.64
CA ARG A 749 -10.78 3.18 20.45
C ARG A 749 -12.12 3.35 21.19
N GLN A 750 -12.10 3.98 22.37
CA GLN A 750 -13.29 4.29 23.15
C GLN A 750 -14.12 5.41 22.53
N LEU A 751 -13.49 6.48 22.02
CA LEU A 751 -14.16 7.52 21.23
C LEU A 751 -14.76 6.94 19.95
N ARG A 752 -14.02 6.12 19.21
CA ARG A 752 -14.54 5.45 18.00
C ARG A 752 -15.71 4.54 18.35
N ARG A 753 -15.70 3.86 19.50
CA ARG A 753 -16.81 3.03 20.01
C ARG A 753 -18.03 3.86 20.42
N ILE A 754 -17.82 5.01 21.07
CA ILE A 754 -18.88 5.96 21.45
C ILE A 754 -19.50 6.56 20.18
N THR A 755 -18.68 7.05 19.25
CA THR A 755 -19.16 7.60 17.97
C THR A 755 -19.92 6.55 17.16
N ARG A 756 -19.43 5.29 17.09
CA ARG A 756 -20.16 4.20 16.41
C ARG A 756 -21.49 3.87 17.07
N ARG A 757 -21.61 4.04 18.39
CA ARG A 757 -22.85 3.87 19.14
C ARG A 757 -23.78 5.07 19.04
N ALA A 758 -23.26 6.28 18.91
CA ALA A 758 -24.03 7.52 18.82
C ALA A 758 -24.55 7.80 17.40
N LEU A 759 -23.78 7.43 16.36
CA LEU A 759 -24.14 7.65 14.95
C LEU A 759 -25.55 7.16 14.58
N PRO A 760 -25.99 5.95 15.00
CA PRO A 760 -27.35 5.47 14.72
C PRO A 760 -28.43 6.38 15.32
N PHE A 761 -28.20 6.95 16.52
CA PHE A 761 -29.15 7.85 17.17
C PHE A 761 -29.25 9.20 16.45
N SER A 762 -28.13 9.77 16.00
CA SER A 762 -28.14 10.99 15.18
C SER A 762 -28.84 10.78 13.84
N VAL A 763 -28.60 9.64 13.18
CA VAL A 763 -29.29 9.27 11.93
C VAL A 763 -30.79 9.00 12.16
N ALA A 764 -31.15 8.38 13.29
CA ALA A 764 -32.55 8.17 13.68
C ALA A 764 -33.28 9.49 13.99
N GLY A 765 -32.62 10.44 14.66
CA GLY A 765 -33.12 11.79 14.89
C GLY A 765 -33.38 12.53 13.57
N GLY A 766 -32.44 12.46 12.62
CA GLY A 766 -32.62 13.01 11.27
C GLY A 766 -33.81 12.39 10.52
N ARG A 767 -34.01 11.07 10.64
CA ARG A 767 -35.20 10.38 10.10
C ARG A 767 -36.50 10.90 10.73
N TRP A 768 -36.50 11.20 12.02
CA TRP A 768 -37.69 11.69 12.73
C TRP A 768 -38.05 13.11 12.30
N SER A 769 -37.07 14.01 12.17
CA SER A 769 -37.26 15.38 11.68
C SER A 769 -37.68 15.41 10.21
N GLY A 770 -37.16 14.51 9.37
CA GLY A 770 -37.66 14.34 7.99
C GLY A 770 -39.12 13.87 7.96
N CYS A 771 -39.53 13.02 8.91
CA CYS A 771 -40.89 12.52 9.03
C CYS A 771 -41.88 13.62 9.51
N SER A 772 -41.44 14.60 10.31
CA SER A 772 -42.28 15.73 10.70
C SER A 772 -42.55 16.71 9.55
N VAL A 773 -41.56 16.93 8.67
CA VAL A 773 -41.76 17.71 7.43
C VAL A 773 -42.75 17.01 6.50
N TRP A 774 -42.73 15.67 6.46
CA TRP A 774 -43.68 14.87 5.69
C TRP A 774 -45.11 14.91 6.23
N ARG A 775 -45.31 15.09 7.54
CA ARG A 775 -46.63 15.28 8.14
C ARG A 775 -47.18 16.71 7.99
N GLY A 776 -46.32 17.72 7.80
CA GLY A 776 -46.72 19.12 7.69
C GLY A 776 -47.51 19.47 6.43
N HIS A 777 -47.34 18.73 5.32
CA HIS A 777 -48.06 18.98 4.07
C HIS A 777 -49.49 18.41 4.01
N ALA A 778 -49.91 17.62 4.99
CA ALA A 778 -51.28 17.11 5.06
C ALA A 778 -52.29 18.10 5.70
N VAL A 779 -51.82 19.17 6.35
CA VAL A 779 -52.69 20.08 7.13
C VAL A 779 -53.01 21.39 6.38
N ALA A 780 -52.35 21.71 5.27
CA ALA A 780 -52.55 22.97 4.55
C ALA A 780 -53.65 22.94 3.46
N ARG A 781 -54.51 21.93 3.44
CA ARG A 781 -55.70 21.87 2.56
C ARG A 781 -56.95 21.52 3.37
N GLY A 782 -57.42 22.46 4.18
CA GLY A 782 -58.71 22.37 4.83
C GLY A 782 -58.95 23.52 5.80
N GLY A 783 -59.76 24.49 5.39
CA GLY A 783 -60.28 25.51 6.32
C GLY A 783 -60.28 26.93 5.76
N GLY A 784 -61.28 27.24 4.95
CA GLY A 784 -61.60 28.63 4.60
C GLY A 784 -62.43 29.33 5.69
N LYS A 785 -62.32 30.66 5.68
CA LYS A 785 -63.26 31.71 6.14
C LYS A 785 -63.56 31.86 7.65
N ARG A 786 -63.28 33.09 8.12
CA ARG A 786 -63.94 33.96 9.15
C ARG A 786 -62.83 34.63 9.98
N GLY A 787 -62.80 35.92 10.29
CA GLY A 787 -63.71 37.05 10.12
C GLY A 787 -62.97 38.34 10.50
N HIS A 788 -63.70 39.44 10.45
CA HIS A 788 -63.32 40.85 10.63
C HIS A 788 -62.54 41.27 11.90
N ALA A 789 -61.99 42.48 11.76
CA ALA A 789 -61.93 43.58 12.75
C ALA A 789 -60.65 43.82 13.57
N ASP A 790 -59.97 44.90 13.17
CA ASP A 790 -59.80 46.16 13.91
C ASP A 790 -58.72 46.30 15.02
N ARG A 791 -58.13 47.50 14.97
CA ARG A 791 -57.45 48.30 16.02
C ARG A 791 -56.14 47.86 16.67
N ARG A 792 -55.10 48.61 16.25
CA ARG A 792 -54.35 49.62 17.04
C ARG A 792 -53.75 49.23 18.40
N ARG A 793 -52.46 49.61 18.47
CA ARG A 793 -51.76 50.40 19.51
C ARG A 793 -50.98 49.67 20.62
N HIS A 794 -49.67 49.93 20.54
CA HIS A 794 -48.83 50.58 21.56
C HIS A 794 -48.44 49.81 22.83
N SER A 795 -47.14 49.52 22.85
CA SER A 795 -46.14 50.08 23.78
C SER A 795 -46.02 49.52 25.20
N ARG A 796 -44.78 49.10 25.44
CA ARG A 796 -43.89 49.44 26.56
C ARG A 796 -44.13 48.81 27.93
N GLY A 797 -43.01 48.36 28.48
CA GLY A 797 -42.60 48.67 29.85
C GLY A 797 -42.73 47.46 30.77
N THR A 798 -41.68 46.67 30.95
CA THR A 798 -40.63 46.84 31.97
C THR A 798 -41.11 46.67 33.41
N ASP A 799 -40.59 45.59 33.98
CA ASP A 799 -39.85 45.54 35.23
C ASP A 799 -40.52 45.24 36.58
N THR A 800 -39.78 44.37 37.27
CA THR A 800 -39.47 44.33 38.71
C THR A 800 -40.41 43.67 39.73
N ARG A 801 -39.85 42.57 40.25
CA ARG A 801 -39.51 42.28 41.67
C ARG A 801 -40.60 41.90 42.69
N GLY A 802 -40.22 40.87 43.46
CA GLY A 802 -40.60 40.60 44.84
C GLY A 802 -41.95 39.90 44.97
N ASP A 803 -42.19 38.95 45.87
CA ASP A 803 -41.50 38.69 47.12
C ASP A 803 -41.92 37.33 47.68
N ALA A 804 -41.17 36.93 48.70
CA ALA A 804 -41.20 35.79 49.61
C ALA A 804 -42.50 34.99 49.85
N GLY A 805 -42.30 33.71 50.16
CA GLY A 805 -43.31 32.81 50.74
C GLY A 805 -42.68 31.56 51.31
N SER A 806 -42.27 31.64 52.57
CA SER A 806 -41.59 30.63 53.38
C SER A 806 -42.42 29.41 53.79
N ALA A 807 -41.67 28.35 54.14
CA ALA A 807 -41.86 27.44 55.29
C ALA A 807 -42.52 26.06 55.06
N GLY A 808 -41.85 25.03 55.60
CA GLY A 808 -42.48 23.76 55.99
C GLY A 808 -41.67 22.51 55.64
N ARG A 809 -40.50 22.26 56.29
CA ARG A 809 -40.31 21.19 57.28
C ARG A 809 -40.60 19.74 56.82
N ARG A 810 -39.54 18.95 56.64
CA ARG A 810 -39.15 17.73 57.43
C ARG A 810 -38.40 16.69 56.57
N ALA A 811 -37.14 16.47 56.94
CA ALA A 811 -36.45 15.18 56.78
C ALA A 811 -36.98 14.19 57.87
N PRO A 812 -36.71 12.86 57.87
CA PRO A 812 -35.35 12.30 57.75
C PRO A 812 -35.17 10.97 56.99
N ALA A 813 -33.91 10.75 56.59
CA ALA A 813 -33.10 9.52 56.60
C ALA A 813 -33.74 8.14 56.34
N HIS A 814 -33.13 7.38 55.42
CA HIS A 814 -32.66 6.02 55.74
C HIS A 814 -31.53 5.53 54.82
N ARG A 815 -30.52 4.93 55.46
CA ARG A 815 -29.32 4.20 54.96
C ARG A 815 -29.67 2.87 54.27
N ARG A 816 -28.79 2.43 53.34
CA ARG A 816 -28.06 1.12 53.23
C ARG A 816 -27.53 0.99 51.79
N VAL A 817 -26.23 0.89 51.48
CA VAL A 817 -25.18 -0.15 51.73
C VAL A 817 -25.42 -1.49 51.01
N GLY A 818 -24.43 -1.88 50.18
CA GLY A 818 -24.20 -3.19 49.54
C GLY A 818 -23.77 -2.99 48.07
N ALA A 819 -22.49 -2.95 47.67
CA ALA A 819 -21.42 -3.97 47.68
C ALA A 819 -21.75 -5.22 46.82
N ASP A 820 -21.21 -5.23 45.59
CA ASP A 820 -20.47 -6.28 44.82
C ASP A 820 -20.90 -7.76 44.88
N PRO A 821 -20.55 -8.59 43.86
CA PRO A 821 -19.47 -8.42 42.85
C PRO A 821 -19.88 -8.34 41.38
#